data_AF-A0A852A465-F1
#
_entry.id   AF-A0A852A465-F1
#
_cell.length_a   1.000
_cell.length_b   1.000
_cell.length_c   1.000
_cell.angle_alpha   90.00
_cell.angle_beta   90.00
_cell.angle_gamma   90.00
#
_symmetry.space_group_name_H-M   'P 1'
#
loop_
_entity.id
_entity.type
_entity.pdbx_description
1 polymer ?
#
loop_
_entity_poly.entity_id
_entity_poly.type
_entity_poly.pdbx_seq_one_letter_code
_entity_poly.pdbx_strand_id
1 'polypeptide(L)'
;MWVKLCCLLLYFLALFVLARVFEAVAWYESGFLATQLVDPVALSFRKLRTILECRGLGHSGLPEKKDVRELVEKSGDLMEGELYSALKEEEASESVSSTNFSGEMHFYELVEDTKDGIWLVQVIANDRSPLVGKVHWEKMVKKVSRFGIRTGTFNCSSDPRYCKRRGWLKSTLIMSVPQTSTSKGKVMLKEYSGRKIEVEHIFKWITAHAASRIKTIYNSEHLKEEWNKSDQYRVKIYLFANLDQPPAFFSALSVKFTGRVEFIFVNVENWDNKSYMAEIGIHKTPSYILRTPEGIYRYGNNTGEFISLRAMDSFLRSLQPEVNDLFVLSLVLVNLMAWMDLFITQGATIKRFVVLISTLGTYNSLLIISWLPVLGFLQLPYLDSFYEYSLKLFRYSNTTTLASWVRADWMFYSSHPALFLSTYLGHGLLIDYFEKKRRRNNNTDEVNANNLEWLSSLWDWYTSYLFHPIASFQHFPFDSDWDEDPDLFLERLAFPDLWLHPLIPTDYIKNLPMWRFQCLSAHSDEETLETFPDSESDSDSENKEVFSSDREVSEDDEPSTCQGCSEGGVDACSCASHSCHHEPWERKARSYSSHSSAGDLEPDWSAWPSDMLHCTECVVCLENFAKGCLLMGLPCGHVFHQNCIMKWLAGGRHCCPVCRWASYKKKQPYTHPQPLSSEPPS
;
A
#
# COMPACT_ATOMS: atom_id res chain seq x y z
N MET A 1 8.97 3.57 -10.34
CA MET A 1 9.36 2.56 -9.34
C MET A 1 10.87 2.38 -9.27
N TRP A 2 11.54 1.90 -10.33
CA TRP A 2 12.99 1.60 -10.35
C TRP A 2 13.92 2.69 -9.80
N VAL A 3 13.66 3.98 -10.08
CA VAL A 3 14.45 5.09 -9.51
C VAL A 3 14.37 5.12 -7.97
N LYS A 4 13.17 4.98 -7.40
CA LYS A 4 12.98 4.93 -5.93
C LYS A 4 13.73 3.76 -5.31
N LEU A 5 13.66 2.59 -5.96
CA LEU A 5 14.38 1.39 -5.51
C LEU A 5 15.90 1.60 -5.55
N CYS A 6 16.42 2.23 -6.61
CA CYS A 6 17.84 2.60 -6.71
C CYS A 6 18.25 3.60 -5.60
N CYS A 7 17.47 4.66 -5.37
CA CYS A 7 17.70 5.62 -4.28
C CYS A 7 17.68 4.96 -2.89
N LEU A 8 16.82 3.96 -2.67
CA LEU A 8 16.75 3.20 -1.43
C LEU A 8 17.92 2.20 -1.28
N LEU A 9 18.36 1.55 -2.35
CA LEU A 9 19.56 0.69 -2.34
C LEU A 9 20.83 1.53 -2.08
N LEU A 10 20.93 2.71 -2.69
CA LEU A 10 21.99 3.68 -2.40
C LEU A 10 21.96 4.17 -0.95
N TYR A 11 20.77 4.33 -0.36
CA TYR A 11 20.63 4.64 1.07
C TYR A 11 21.20 3.53 1.96
N PHE A 12 20.84 2.26 1.71
CA PHE A 12 21.38 1.13 2.49
C PHE A 12 22.89 0.96 2.32
N LEU A 13 23.42 1.21 1.11
CA LEU A 13 24.87 1.21 0.89
C LEU A 13 25.56 2.37 1.63
N ALA A 14 24.96 3.57 1.64
CA ALA A 14 25.46 4.70 2.42
C ALA A 14 25.43 4.44 3.93
N LEU A 15 24.36 3.82 4.46
CA LEU A 15 24.31 3.38 5.87
C LEU A 15 25.39 2.36 6.20
N PHE A 16 25.62 1.37 5.33
CA PHE A 16 26.67 0.39 5.52
C PHE A 16 28.05 1.06 5.61
N VAL A 17 28.38 1.96 4.67
CA VAL A 17 29.62 2.75 4.70
C VAL A 17 29.70 3.62 5.95
N LEU A 18 28.61 4.29 6.33
CA LEU A 18 28.54 5.14 7.53
C LEU A 18 28.80 4.34 8.82
N ALA A 19 28.27 3.12 8.94
CA ALA A 19 28.53 2.25 10.09
C ALA A 19 30.02 1.86 10.18
N ARG A 20 30.65 1.53 9.05
CA ARG A 20 32.11 1.27 9.00
C ARG A 20 32.94 2.51 9.36
N VAL A 21 32.49 3.71 8.97
CA VAL A 21 33.11 4.99 9.38
C VAL A 21 32.96 5.22 10.89
N PHE A 22 31.78 4.96 11.47
CA PHE A 22 31.59 5.06 12.92
C PHE A 22 32.45 4.06 13.70
N GLU A 23 32.59 2.82 13.23
CA GLU A 23 33.55 1.86 13.82
C GLU A 23 34.99 2.37 13.75
N ALA A 24 35.40 2.96 12.62
CA ALA A 24 36.75 3.50 12.44
C ALA A 24 37.02 4.75 13.32
N VAL A 25 36.02 5.63 13.50
CA VAL A 25 36.10 6.79 14.41
C VAL A 25 36.12 6.34 15.87
N ALA A 26 35.26 5.41 16.27
CA ALA A 26 35.26 4.84 17.60
C ALA A 26 36.59 4.14 17.92
N TRP A 27 37.19 3.45 16.95
CA TRP A 27 38.52 2.86 17.06
C TRP A 27 39.62 3.93 17.22
N TYR A 28 39.53 5.05 16.49
CA TYR A 28 40.48 6.17 16.61
C TYR A 28 40.42 6.85 17.99
N GLU A 29 39.22 7.07 18.54
CA GLU A 29 39.04 7.74 19.83
C GLU A 29 39.31 6.82 21.04
N SER A 30 38.87 5.56 20.98
CA SER A 30 38.99 4.62 22.11
C SER A 30 40.25 3.74 22.08
N GLY A 31 40.91 3.63 20.92
CA GLY A 31 42.02 2.72 20.68
C GLY A 31 41.63 1.24 20.54
N PHE A 32 40.35 0.89 20.69
CA PHE A 32 39.85 -0.48 20.72
C PHE A 32 38.75 -0.72 19.68
N LEU A 33 38.68 -1.93 19.13
CA LEU A 33 37.57 -2.34 18.25
C LEU A 33 36.43 -2.92 19.10
N ALA A 34 35.17 -2.69 18.71
CA ALA A 34 34.01 -3.32 19.37
C ALA A 34 34.00 -4.86 19.31
N THR A 35 34.80 -5.43 18.40
CA THR A 35 35.08 -6.87 18.22
C THR A 35 36.28 -7.37 19.02
N GLN A 36 36.94 -6.51 19.80
CA GLN A 36 38.08 -6.90 20.62
C GLN A 36 37.63 -7.76 21.81
N LEU A 37 38.42 -8.80 22.08
CA LEU A 37 38.26 -9.66 23.26
C LEU A 37 38.61 -8.87 24.52
N VAL A 38 37.69 -8.87 25.48
CA VAL A 38 37.84 -8.19 26.77
C VAL A 38 38.31 -9.19 27.81
N ASP A 39 39.42 -8.89 28.47
CA ASP A 39 39.90 -9.72 29.57
C ASP A 39 38.97 -9.60 30.79
N PRO A 40 38.29 -10.68 31.23
CA PRO A 40 37.42 -10.64 32.40
C PRO A 40 38.16 -10.36 33.73
N VAL A 41 39.50 -10.43 33.78
CA VAL A 41 40.30 -9.95 34.92
C VAL A 41 39.99 -8.47 35.20
N ALA A 42 40.00 -7.64 34.16
CA ALA A 42 39.96 -6.18 34.25
C ALA A 42 38.58 -5.63 34.64
N LEU A 43 37.52 -6.43 34.46
CA LEU A 43 36.15 -5.99 34.70
C LEU A 43 35.77 -5.96 36.19
N SER A 44 34.87 -5.06 36.55
CA SER A 44 34.29 -5.01 37.90
C SER A 44 33.32 -6.17 38.12
N PHE A 45 33.13 -6.57 39.38
CA PHE A 45 32.16 -7.61 39.75
C PHE A 45 30.74 -7.32 39.22
N ARG A 46 30.31 -6.05 39.27
CA ARG A 46 29.00 -5.65 38.72
C ARG A 46 28.91 -5.88 37.20
N LYS A 47 29.95 -5.53 36.43
CA LYS A 47 29.96 -5.78 34.97
C LYS A 47 29.90 -7.27 34.64
N LEU A 48 30.69 -8.09 35.34
CA LEU A 48 30.67 -9.56 35.18
C LEU A 48 29.30 -10.16 35.53
N ARG A 49 28.66 -9.66 36.61
CA ARG A 49 27.29 -10.04 36.96
C ARG A 49 26.29 -9.68 35.85
N THR A 50 26.32 -8.45 35.32
CA THR A 50 25.39 -8.03 34.25
C THR A 50 25.56 -8.90 33.00
N ILE A 51 26.80 -9.27 32.62
CA ILE A 51 27.07 -10.20 31.50
C ILE A 51 26.41 -11.56 31.75
N LEU A 52 26.65 -12.18 32.91
CA LEU A 52 26.04 -13.48 33.22
C LEU A 52 24.51 -13.39 33.37
N GLU A 53 23.98 -12.24 33.82
CA GLU A 53 22.54 -11.97 33.81
C GLU A 53 21.99 -11.84 32.39
N CYS A 54 22.71 -11.31 31.41
CA CYS A 54 22.31 -11.29 29.99
C CYS A 54 22.47 -12.67 29.32
N ARG A 55 23.52 -13.43 29.67
CA ARG A 55 23.68 -14.85 29.29
C ARG A 55 22.69 -15.77 30.01
N GLY A 56 21.94 -15.29 31.00
CA GLY A 56 20.90 -16.05 31.68
C GLY A 56 21.42 -17.24 32.47
N LEU A 57 22.62 -17.13 33.02
CA LEU A 57 23.15 -18.07 34.01
C LEU A 57 22.84 -17.54 35.41
N GLY A 58 22.61 -18.44 36.37
CA GLY A 58 22.34 -18.08 37.76
C GLY A 58 23.62 -18.02 38.59
N HIS A 59 23.85 -16.91 39.28
CA HIS A 59 25.03 -16.64 40.14
C HIS A 59 24.77 -17.00 41.62
N SER A 60 23.56 -17.44 41.94
CA SER A 60 23.07 -17.63 43.30
C SER A 60 23.97 -18.58 44.09
N GLY A 61 24.75 -18.04 45.04
CA GLY A 61 25.68 -18.81 45.87
C GLY A 61 27.17 -18.62 45.55
N LEU A 62 27.53 -17.79 44.57
CA LEU A 62 28.92 -17.41 44.26
C LEU A 62 29.24 -16.00 44.83
N PRO A 63 29.80 -15.89 46.05
CA PRO A 63 30.14 -14.60 46.64
C PRO A 63 31.44 -14.01 46.08
N GLU A 64 32.35 -14.83 45.52
CA GLU A 64 33.65 -14.38 45.07
C GLU A 64 33.66 -13.91 43.61
N LYS A 65 34.47 -12.88 43.32
CA LYS A 65 34.73 -12.43 41.93
C LYS A 65 35.36 -13.55 41.08
N LYS A 66 36.13 -14.46 41.70
CA LYS A 66 36.83 -15.55 41.02
C LYS A 66 35.83 -16.54 40.40
N ASP A 67 34.89 -17.06 41.19
CA ASP A 67 33.92 -18.06 40.73
C ASP A 67 32.98 -17.47 39.66
N VAL A 68 32.56 -16.21 39.86
CA VAL A 68 31.76 -15.47 38.87
C VAL A 68 32.54 -15.29 37.56
N ARG A 69 33.84 -15.00 37.63
CA ARG A 69 34.71 -14.90 36.46
C ARG A 69 34.89 -16.27 35.78
N GLU A 70 35.14 -17.33 36.53
CA GLU A 70 35.27 -18.69 35.98
C GLU A 70 33.99 -19.12 35.25
N LEU A 71 32.81 -18.75 35.78
CA LEU A 71 31.53 -18.99 35.12
C LEU A 71 31.35 -18.13 33.85
N VAL A 72 31.89 -16.90 33.79
CA VAL A 72 31.95 -16.13 32.53
C VAL A 72 32.80 -16.86 31.51
N GLU A 73 34.02 -17.26 31.87
CA GLU A 73 34.96 -17.96 30.98
C GLU A 73 34.37 -19.29 30.47
N LYS A 74 33.76 -20.11 31.33
CA LYS A 74 33.02 -21.33 30.95
C LYS A 74 31.79 -21.08 30.06
N SER A 75 31.24 -19.86 30.07
CA SER A 75 30.06 -19.48 29.28
C SER A 75 30.37 -18.83 27.92
N GLY A 76 31.63 -18.51 27.63
CA GLY A 76 32.09 -18.05 26.33
C GLY A 76 33.08 -16.89 26.38
N ASP A 77 33.90 -16.76 25.34
CA ASP A 77 34.71 -15.59 25.06
C ASP A 77 33.85 -14.29 25.17
N LEU A 78 34.43 -13.20 25.66
CA LEU A 78 33.72 -11.93 25.90
C LEU A 78 34.22 -10.86 24.93
N MET A 79 33.30 -10.25 24.18
CA MET A 79 33.60 -9.11 23.29
C MET A 79 33.05 -7.79 23.85
N GLU A 80 33.72 -6.67 23.58
CA GLU A 80 33.32 -5.35 24.10
C GLU A 80 31.90 -4.95 23.64
N GLY A 81 31.51 -5.31 22.41
CA GLY A 81 30.14 -5.11 21.92
C GLY A 81 29.06 -5.89 22.69
N GLU A 82 29.40 -7.03 23.31
CA GLU A 82 28.48 -7.75 24.20
C GLU A 82 28.32 -7.01 25.54
N LEU A 83 29.44 -6.54 26.12
CA LEU A 83 29.43 -5.73 27.35
C LEU A 83 28.64 -4.43 27.17
N TYR A 84 28.87 -3.70 26.07
CA TYR A 84 28.12 -2.49 25.74
C TYR A 84 26.61 -2.77 25.59
N SER A 85 26.25 -3.85 24.88
CA SER A 85 24.86 -4.27 24.71
C SER A 85 24.20 -4.61 26.05
N ALA A 86 24.90 -5.34 26.93
CA ALA A 86 24.40 -5.73 28.24
C ALA A 86 24.16 -4.52 29.17
N LEU A 87 25.05 -3.52 29.13
CA LEU A 87 24.90 -2.27 29.88
C LEU A 87 23.73 -1.42 29.36
N LYS A 88 23.62 -1.23 28.03
CA LYS A 88 22.50 -0.51 27.41
C LYS A 88 21.15 -1.20 27.68
N GLU A 89 21.12 -2.53 27.78
CA GLU A 89 19.92 -3.27 28.20
C GLU A 89 19.61 -3.12 29.70
N GLU A 90 20.59 -2.88 30.57
CA GLU A 90 20.36 -2.56 31.99
C GLU A 90 19.60 -1.23 32.15
N GLU A 91 19.99 -0.25 31.34
CA GLU A 91 19.40 1.10 31.26
C GLU A 91 18.02 1.10 30.57
N ALA A 92 17.91 0.53 29.36
CA ALA A 92 16.68 0.60 28.56
C ALA A 92 15.47 -0.19 29.14
N SER A 93 15.69 -1.04 30.14
CA SER A 93 14.65 -1.92 30.69
C SER A 93 13.78 -1.29 31.80
N GLU A 94 13.51 0.02 31.71
CA GLU A 94 12.58 0.74 32.61
C GLU A 94 11.10 0.66 32.19
N SER A 95 10.78 0.36 30.92
CA SER A 95 9.42 0.45 30.35
C SER A 95 8.68 -0.89 30.18
N VAL A 96 9.08 -1.95 30.88
CA VAL A 96 8.49 -3.29 30.70
C VAL A 96 7.16 -3.46 31.45
N SER A 97 6.06 -3.58 30.72
CA SER A 97 4.72 -3.86 31.26
C SER A 97 4.43 -5.37 31.36
N SER A 98 3.76 -5.78 32.45
CA SER A 98 3.15 -7.12 32.58
C SER A 98 1.67 -7.08 32.16
N THR A 99 1.17 -8.11 31.49
CA THR A 99 -0.24 -8.16 31.05
C THR A 99 -1.18 -8.46 32.22
N ASN A 100 -2.30 -7.75 32.34
CA ASN A 100 -3.32 -8.08 33.32
C ASN A 100 -4.44 -8.87 32.63
N PHE A 101 -4.68 -10.11 33.06
CA PHE A 101 -5.72 -10.95 32.50
C PHE A 101 -7.09 -10.56 33.04
N SER A 102 -8.08 -10.48 32.15
CA SER A 102 -9.44 -10.06 32.48
C SER A 102 -10.32 -11.23 32.96
N GLY A 103 -10.14 -12.44 32.41
CA GLY A 103 -10.88 -13.65 32.79
C GLY A 103 -10.44 -14.88 32.02
N GLU A 104 -11.20 -15.98 32.13
CA GLU A 104 -10.89 -17.31 31.53
C GLU A 104 -10.48 -17.24 30.05
N MET A 105 -11.27 -16.57 29.20
CA MET A 105 -11.04 -16.54 27.74
C MET A 105 -9.70 -15.87 27.37
N HIS A 106 -9.40 -14.72 27.96
CA HIS A 106 -8.17 -13.96 27.68
C HIS A 106 -6.91 -14.69 28.21
N PHE A 107 -7.03 -15.42 29.32
CA PHE A 107 -5.96 -16.31 29.78
C PHE A 107 -5.77 -17.50 28.84
N TYR A 108 -6.86 -18.16 28.42
CA TYR A 108 -6.81 -19.30 27.51
C TYR A 108 -6.16 -18.93 26.18
N GLU A 109 -6.65 -17.89 25.51
CA GLU A 109 -6.13 -17.39 24.22
C GLU A 109 -4.62 -17.14 24.30
N LEU A 110 -4.18 -16.31 25.26
CA LEU A 110 -2.78 -15.91 25.33
C LEU A 110 -1.84 -16.98 25.90
N VAL A 111 -2.27 -17.80 26.86
CA VAL A 111 -1.37 -18.66 27.68
C VAL A 111 -1.49 -20.16 27.37
N GLU A 112 -2.68 -20.63 26.99
CA GLU A 112 -2.93 -22.06 26.71
C GLU A 112 -3.02 -22.38 25.22
N ASP A 113 -3.53 -21.46 24.40
CA ASP A 113 -3.68 -21.64 22.95
C ASP A 113 -2.42 -21.21 22.17
N THR A 114 -1.85 -20.02 22.45
CA THR A 114 -0.56 -19.64 21.85
C THR A 114 0.59 -20.49 22.40
N LYS A 115 1.44 -20.99 21.50
CA LYS A 115 2.58 -21.87 21.81
C LYS A 115 3.93 -21.21 21.60
N ASP A 116 3.93 -19.95 21.18
CA ASP A 116 5.09 -19.22 20.66
C ASP A 116 5.91 -18.52 21.76
N GLY A 117 5.62 -18.81 23.03
CA GLY A 117 6.29 -18.20 24.16
C GLY A 117 6.10 -18.95 25.48
N ILE A 118 7.03 -18.71 26.40
CA ILE A 118 6.90 -19.07 27.81
C ILE A 118 6.15 -17.93 28.50
N TRP A 119 5.13 -18.25 29.30
CA TRP A 119 4.50 -17.27 30.18
C TRP A 119 4.88 -17.52 31.64
N LEU A 120 5.05 -16.43 32.39
CA LEU A 120 5.11 -16.41 33.84
C LEU A 120 3.93 -15.60 34.38
N VAL A 121 2.95 -16.28 34.97
CA VAL A 121 1.73 -15.66 35.48
C VAL A 121 1.68 -15.71 37.00
N GLN A 122 1.54 -14.53 37.61
CA GLN A 122 1.23 -14.41 39.03
C GLN A 122 -0.28 -14.50 39.23
N VAL A 123 -0.74 -15.55 39.90
CA VAL A 123 -2.14 -15.71 40.29
C VAL A 123 -2.33 -15.16 41.69
N ILE A 124 -3.23 -14.19 41.83
CA ILE A 124 -3.62 -13.58 43.09
C ILE A 124 -4.96 -14.20 43.50
N ALA A 125 -4.97 -14.96 44.59
CA ALA A 125 -6.21 -15.55 45.10
C ALA A 125 -7.11 -14.48 45.73
N ASN A 126 -8.43 -14.74 45.75
CA ASN A 126 -9.39 -13.79 46.31
C ASN A 126 -9.03 -13.43 47.76
N ASP A 127 -9.09 -12.13 48.08
CA ASP A 127 -8.85 -11.57 49.41
C ASP A 127 -7.44 -11.85 49.99
N ARG A 128 -6.44 -12.14 49.15
CA ARG A 128 -5.05 -12.41 49.56
C ARG A 128 -4.04 -11.52 48.86
N SER A 129 -2.92 -11.26 49.54
CA SER A 129 -1.76 -10.61 48.94
C SER A 129 -1.15 -11.48 47.82
N PRO A 130 -0.47 -10.86 46.83
CA PRO A 130 0.30 -11.59 45.83
C PRO A 130 1.46 -12.37 46.48
N LEU A 131 1.80 -13.53 45.91
CA LEU A 131 2.90 -14.38 46.42
C LEU A 131 4.25 -13.64 46.38
N VAL A 132 4.50 -12.88 45.31
CA VAL A 132 5.69 -12.05 45.13
C VAL A 132 5.23 -10.59 45.25
N GLY A 133 5.73 -9.86 46.25
CA GLY A 133 5.37 -8.46 46.46
C GLY A 133 5.79 -7.56 45.29
N LYS A 134 5.04 -6.47 45.03
CA LYS A 134 5.13 -5.62 43.83
C LYS A 134 6.56 -5.29 43.37
N VAL A 135 7.42 -4.81 44.26
CA VAL A 135 8.83 -4.45 43.94
C VAL A 135 9.66 -5.67 43.51
N HIS A 136 9.42 -6.85 44.08
CA HIS A 136 10.09 -8.08 43.68
C HIS A 136 9.51 -8.65 42.38
N TRP A 137 8.22 -8.40 42.11
CA TRP A 137 7.58 -8.75 40.85
C TRP A 137 8.09 -7.87 39.70
N GLU A 138 8.19 -6.55 39.88
CA GLU A 138 8.79 -5.64 38.89
C GLU A 138 10.24 -6.03 38.55
N LYS A 139 11.04 -6.38 39.57
CA LYS A 139 12.40 -6.93 39.37
C LYS A 139 12.40 -8.27 38.63
N MET A 140 11.42 -9.15 38.91
CA MET A 140 11.24 -10.41 38.19
C MET A 140 10.90 -10.16 36.72
N VAL A 141 9.89 -9.32 36.45
CA VAL A 141 9.44 -8.92 35.11
C VAL A 141 10.59 -8.32 34.30
N LYS A 142 11.37 -7.41 34.89
CA LYS A 142 12.57 -6.83 34.28
C LYS A 142 13.66 -7.87 33.96
N LYS A 143 13.78 -8.95 34.75
CA LYS A 143 14.76 -10.03 34.54
C LYS A 143 14.31 -11.07 33.51
N VAL A 144 13.05 -11.50 33.52
CA VAL A 144 12.56 -12.56 32.62
C VAL A 144 12.19 -12.07 31.22
N SER A 145 11.75 -10.81 31.09
CA SER A 145 11.40 -10.21 29.80
C SER A 145 12.58 -10.11 28.82
N ARG A 146 13.81 -9.96 29.35
CA ARG A 146 15.07 -10.02 28.57
C ARG A 146 15.23 -11.33 27.81
N PHE A 147 14.60 -12.41 28.28
CA PHE A 147 14.61 -13.72 27.63
C PHE A 147 13.38 -13.96 26.74
N GLY A 148 12.55 -12.95 26.48
CA GLY A 148 11.29 -13.13 25.75
C GLY A 148 10.24 -13.92 26.52
N ILE A 149 10.43 -14.15 27.83
CA ILE A 149 9.42 -14.75 28.69
C ILE A 149 8.37 -13.68 28.98
N ARG A 150 7.15 -13.93 28.54
CA ARG A 150 6.01 -13.02 28.74
C ARG A 150 5.57 -13.10 30.19
N THR A 151 5.10 -11.99 30.75
CA THR A 151 4.65 -11.94 32.14
C THR A 151 3.25 -11.38 32.25
N GLY A 152 2.48 -11.90 33.20
CA GLY A 152 1.16 -11.35 33.49
C GLY A 152 0.68 -11.60 34.90
N THR A 153 -0.40 -10.93 35.27
CA THR A 153 -1.09 -11.12 36.55
C THR A 153 -2.53 -11.54 36.29
N PHE A 154 -2.99 -12.57 37.00
CA PHE A 154 -4.37 -13.03 36.99
C PHE A 154 -4.95 -12.81 38.38
N ASN A 155 -5.99 -11.99 38.49
CA ASN A 155 -6.66 -11.75 39.76
C ASN A 155 -7.93 -12.61 39.85
N CYS A 156 -7.98 -13.54 40.81
CA CYS A 156 -9.15 -14.38 41.03
C CYS A 156 -10.40 -13.61 41.48
N SER A 157 -10.29 -12.32 41.80
CA SER A 157 -11.45 -11.44 42.00
C SER A 157 -12.18 -11.08 40.70
N SER A 158 -11.56 -11.17 39.52
CA SER A 158 -12.27 -10.95 38.24
C SER A 158 -13.02 -12.20 37.79
N ASP A 159 -12.44 -13.40 37.96
CA ASP A 159 -13.10 -14.68 37.71
C ASP A 159 -12.84 -15.71 38.82
N PRO A 160 -13.67 -15.69 39.90
CA PRO A 160 -13.54 -16.64 40.99
C PRO A 160 -14.04 -18.04 40.63
N ARG A 161 -14.80 -18.21 39.54
CA ARG A 161 -15.29 -19.53 39.09
C ARG A 161 -14.17 -20.29 38.41
N TYR A 162 -13.40 -19.63 37.56
CA TYR A 162 -12.23 -20.21 36.89
C TYR A 162 -11.16 -20.63 37.90
N CYS A 163 -10.78 -19.76 38.84
CA CYS A 163 -9.78 -20.12 39.87
C CYS A 163 -10.22 -21.32 40.72
N LYS A 164 -11.50 -21.44 41.07
CA LYS A 164 -12.02 -22.62 41.77
C LYS A 164 -11.93 -23.89 40.92
N ARG A 165 -12.25 -23.83 39.62
CA ARG A 165 -12.12 -24.96 38.68
C ARG A 165 -10.66 -25.41 38.50
N ARG A 166 -9.71 -24.46 38.49
CA ARG A 166 -8.26 -24.72 38.38
C ARG A 166 -7.58 -25.10 39.70
N GLY A 167 -8.24 -24.92 40.85
CA GLY A 167 -7.68 -25.20 42.18
C GLY A 167 -6.83 -24.07 42.79
N TRP A 168 -6.85 -22.88 42.21
CA TRP A 168 -6.06 -21.71 42.65
C TRP A 168 -6.69 -21.02 43.87
N LEU A 169 -6.72 -21.74 45.00
CA LEU A 169 -7.27 -21.29 46.28
C LEU A 169 -6.30 -20.43 47.11
N LYS A 170 -5.02 -20.40 46.71
CA LYS A 170 -3.93 -19.64 47.32
C LYS A 170 -3.19 -18.88 46.22
N SER A 171 -2.61 -17.72 46.53
CA SER A 171 -1.79 -16.99 45.55
C SER A 171 -0.58 -17.83 45.16
N THR A 172 -0.42 -18.10 43.86
CA THR A 172 0.64 -18.95 43.29
C THR A 172 1.34 -18.23 42.15
N LEU A 173 2.49 -18.78 41.76
CA LEU A 173 3.17 -18.42 40.53
C LEU A 173 3.09 -19.60 39.57
N ILE A 174 2.72 -19.35 38.32
CA ILE A 174 2.50 -20.36 37.30
C ILE A 174 3.40 -20.06 36.11
N MET A 175 4.05 -21.09 35.59
CA MET A 175 4.82 -21.02 34.34
C MET A 175 4.10 -21.87 33.28
N SER A 176 3.84 -21.31 32.09
CA SER A 176 3.40 -22.09 30.94
C SER A 176 4.61 -22.44 30.05
N VAL A 177 4.71 -23.71 29.65
CA VAL A 177 5.75 -24.19 28.72
C VAL A 177 5.12 -25.17 27.72
N PRO A 178 5.32 -24.99 26.40
CA PRO A 178 4.89 -25.99 25.42
C PRO A 178 5.70 -27.28 25.56
N GLN A 179 5.02 -28.43 25.74
CA GLN A 179 5.71 -29.72 25.94
C GLN A 179 6.30 -30.29 24.65
N THR A 180 5.56 -30.18 23.55
CA THR A 180 5.87 -30.88 22.30
C THR A 180 6.68 -30.02 21.35
N SER A 181 7.53 -30.63 20.52
CA SER A 181 8.19 -29.98 19.39
C SER A 181 7.26 -29.71 18.19
N THR A 182 6.00 -30.17 18.25
CA THR A 182 4.96 -29.97 17.23
C THR A 182 4.05 -28.79 17.57
N SER A 183 3.59 -28.07 16.53
CA SER A 183 2.72 -26.88 16.63
C SER A 183 1.30 -27.15 17.17
N LYS A 184 0.88 -28.42 17.25
CA LYS A 184 -0.46 -28.81 17.73
C LYS A 184 -0.49 -29.44 19.14
N GLY A 185 0.64 -29.70 19.78
CA GLY A 185 0.63 -30.34 21.11
C GLY A 185 0.32 -29.39 22.27
N LYS A 186 0.28 -29.96 23.49
CA LYS A 186 -0.28 -29.32 24.68
C LYS A 186 0.73 -28.38 25.37
N VAL A 187 0.23 -27.24 25.83
CA VAL A 187 0.93 -26.38 26.79
C VAL A 187 0.75 -26.96 28.19
N MET A 188 1.83 -26.97 28.97
CA MET A 188 1.85 -27.43 30.35
C MET A 188 1.96 -26.24 31.29
N LEU A 189 1.01 -26.14 32.22
CA LEU A 189 1.07 -25.22 33.35
C LEU A 189 1.81 -25.90 34.51
N LYS A 190 2.81 -25.23 35.07
CA LYS A 190 3.57 -25.66 36.26
C LYS A 190 3.45 -24.63 37.37
N GLU A 191 3.03 -25.06 38.54
CA GLU A 191 2.96 -24.21 39.73
C GLU A 191 4.30 -24.17 40.48
N TYR A 192 4.66 -23.01 41.01
CA TYR A 192 5.82 -22.84 41.86
C TYR A 192 5.57 -23.41 43.26
N SER A 193 6.25 -24.49 43.59
CA SER A 193 6.19 -25.18 44.90
C SER A 193 7.39 -24.88 45.81
N GLY A 194 8.29 -23.97 45.40
CA GLY A 194 9.50 -23.65 46.16
C GLY A 194 9.23 -22.87 47.44
N ARG A 195 10.03 -23.12 48.49
CA ARG A 195 9.91 -22.46 49.81
C ARG A 195 10.51 -21.05 49.86
N LYS A 196 11.39 -20.70 48.92
CA LYS A 196 12.08 -19.39 48.87
C LYS A 196 11.48 -18.53 47.76
N ILE A 197 11.02 -17.33 48.10
CA ILE A 197 10.32 -16.42 47.18
C ILE A 197 11.31 -15.41 46.53
N GLU A 198 12.61 -15.65 46.68
CA GLU A 198 13.66 -14.82 46.09
C GLU A 198 13.67 -14.90 44.55
N VAL A 199 13.95 -13.77 43.91
CA VAL A 199 13.97 -13.64 42.44
C VAL A 199 14.91 -14.66 41.78
N GLU A 200 16.08 -14.92 42.35
CA GLU A 200 17.05 -15.86 41.75
C GLU A 200 16.63 -17.33 41.91
N HIS A 201 15.98 -17.70 43.02
CA HIS A 201 15.46 -19.05 43.24
C HIS A 201 14.28 -19.36 42.32
N ILE A 202 13.39 -18.38 42.09
CA ILE A 202 12.31 -18.49 41.10
C ILE A 202 12.90 -18.52 39.69
N PHE A 203 13.87 -17.65 39.36
CA PHE A 203 14.53 -17.66 38.05
C PHE A 203 15.19 -19.02 37.74
N LYS A 204 15.93 -19.61 38.68
CA LYS A 204 16.53 -20.95 38.53
C LYS A 204 15.47 -22.05 38.29
N TRP A 205 14.29 -21.92 38.90
CA TRP A 205 13.17 -22.83 38.64
C TRP A 205 12.57 -22.62 37.23
N ILE A 206 12.46 -21.38 36.76
CA ILE A 206 12.02 -21.06 35.39
C ILE A 206 13.01 -21.64 34.37
N THR A 207 14.31 -21.41 34.55
CA THR A 207 15.35 -21.87 33.61
C THR A 207 15.45 -23.39 33.56
N ALA A 208 15.42 -24.07 34.72
CA ALA A 208 15.42 -25.55 34.76
C ALA A 208 14.20 -26.13 34.03
N HIS A 209 13.05 -25.46 34.10
CA HIS A 209 11.84 -25.88 33.40
C HIS A 209 11.87 -25.61 31.89
N ALA A 210 12.41 -24.47 31.45
CA ALA A 210 12.65 -24.22 30.04
C ALA A 210 13.69 -25.19 29.45
N ALA A 211 14.77 -25.46 30.21
CA ALA A 211 15.83 -26.40 29.84
C ALA A 211 15.33 -27.84 29.66
N SER A 212 14.30 -28.27 30.40
CA SER A 212 13.74 -29.63 30.30
C SER A 212 13.19 -30.02 28.92
N ARG A 213 13.04 -29.05 28.00
CA ARG A 213 12.64 -29.26 26.61
C ARG A 213 13.82 -29.50 25.66
N ILE A 214 15.02 -29.05 26.01
CA ILE A 214 16.24 -29.23 25.21
C ILE A 214 16.77 -30.65 25.40
N LYS A 215 17.14 -31.32 24.32
CA LYS A 215 17.85 -32.60 24.40
C LYS A 215 19.26 -32.36 24.95
N THR A 216 19.54 -32.83 26.16
CA THR A 216 20.87 -32.81 26.78
C THR A 216 21.62 -34.11 26.48
N ILE A 217 22.85 -34.00 26.01
CA ILE A 217 23.74 -35.13 25.72
C ILE A 217 24.95 -35.04 26.64
N TYR A 218 25.20 -36.12 27.39
CA TYR A 218 26.33 -36.24 28.33
C TYR A 218 27.41 -37.21 27.85
N ASN A 219 27.09 -38.13 26.92
CA ASN A 219 28.02 -39.15 26.42
C ASN A 219 28.37 -38.90 24.95
N SER A 220 29.63 -39.12 24.58
CA SER A 220 30.13 -38.95 23.21
C SER A 220 29.51 -39.95 22.22
N GLU A 221 29.16 -41.16 22.67
CA GLU A 221 28.50 -42.19 21.83
C GLU A 221 27.10 -41.74 21.38
N HIS A 222 26.27 -41.23 22.29
CA HIS A 222 24.97 -40.66 21.95
C HIS A 222 25.07 -39.41 21.06
N LEU A 223 26.14 -38.62 21.19
CA LEU A 223 26.40 -37.57 20.20
C LEU A 223 26.70 -38.19 18.82
N LYS A 224 27.54 -39.23 18.74
CA LYS A 224 27.87 -39.88 17.46
C LYS A 224 26.64 -40.49 16.78
N GLU A 225 25.73 -41.10 17.55
CA GLU A 225 24.43 -41.58 17.05
C GLU A 225 23.58 -40.41 16.50
N GLU A 226 23.39 -39.36 17.30
CA GLU A 226 22.58 -38.18 16.92
C GLU A 226 23.19 -37.40 15.75
N TRP A 227 24.52 -37.41 15.65
CA TRP A 227 25.28 -36.76 14.59
C TRP A 227 25.28 -37.57 13.29
N ASN A 228 25.30 -38.90 13.37
CA ASN A 228 25.20 -39.74 12.17
C ASN A 228 23.74 -39.91 11.68
N LYS A 229 22.76 -39.59 12.53
CA LYS A 229 21.33 -39.58 12.16
C LYS A 229 21.06 -38.58 11.03
N SER A 230 20.67 -39.11 9.87
CA SER A 230 20.41 -38.36 8.64
C SER A 230 19.03 -37.69 8.65
N ASP A 231 18.79 -36.75 9.57
CA ASP A 231 17.60 -35.89 9.55
C ASP A 231 17.75 -34.81 8.46
N GLN A 232 17.59 -35.21 7.19
CA GLN A 232 17.87 -34.42 5.97
C GLN A 232 17.19 -33.05 5.87
N TYR A 233 16.17 -32.76 6.68
CA TYR A 233 15.31 -31.59 6.52
C TYR A 233 15.30 -30.64 7.74
N ARG A 234 16.00 -30.99 8.84
CA ARG A 234 15.93 -30.21 10.10
C ARG A 234 17.25 -29.52 10.40
N VAL A 235 17.18 -28.21 10.59
CA VAL A 235 18.30 -27.43 11.12
C VAL A 235 18.47 -27.75 12.60
N LYS A 236 19.68 -28.15 13.01
CA LYS A 236 20.04 -28.45 14.39
C LYS A 236 21.07 -27.44 14.90
N ILE A 237 20.89 -26.92 16.10
CA ILE A 237 21.89 -26.09 16.79
C ILE A 237 22.39 -26.83 18.03
N TYR A 238 23.70 -27.06 18.06
CA TYR A 238 24.42 -27.72 19.14
C TYR A 238 25.16 -26.67 19.96
N LEU A 239 24.93 -26.63 21.27
CA LEU A 239 25.75 -25.91 22.24
C LEU A 239 26.64 -26.90 22.97
N PHE A 240 27.95 -26.86 22.70
CA PHE A 240 28.97 -27.57 23.46
C PHE A 240 29.45 -26.67 24.58
N ALA A 241 29.30 -27.05 25.85
CA ALA A 241 29.73 -26.25 26.99
C ALA A 241 30.04 -27.10 28.23
N ASN A 242 30.77 -26.51 29.19
CA ASN A 242 31.03 -27.11 30.50
C ASN A 242 30.09 -26.42 31.51
N LEU A 243 28.80 -26.77 31.47
CA LEU A 243 27.74 -26.17 32.29
C LEU A 243 26.73 -27.26 32.72
N ASP A 244 26.25 -27.20 33.96
CA ASP A 244 25.21 -28.11 34.48
C ASP A 244 23.89 -28.06 33.69
N GLN A 245 23.55 -26.88 33.18
CA GLN A 245 22.28 -26.58 32.52
C GLN A 245 22.51 -25.64 31.33
N PRO A 246 21.70 -25.73 30.26
CA PRO A 246 21.78 -24.80 29.14
C PRO A 246 21.42 -23.37 29.59
N PRO A 247 22.04 -22.33 29.01
CA PRO A 247 21.71 -20.93 29.28
C PRO A 247 20.23 -20.61 29.07
N ALA A 248 19.68 -19.65 29.85
CA ALA A 248 18.26 -19.29 29.75
C ALA A 248 17.88 -18.78 28.36
N PHE A 249 18.75 -18.01 27.69
CA PHE A 249 18.46 -17.50 26.35
C PHE A 249 18.39 -18.63 25.31
N PHE A 250 19.26 -19.64 25.40
CA PHE A 250 19.24 -20.81 24.52
C PHE A 250 17.94 -21.62 24.73
N SER A 251 17.51 -21.76 25.99
CA SER A 251 16.23 -22.37 26.36
C SER A 251 15.03 -21.60 25.82
N ALA A 252 15.01 -20.27 25.91
CA ALA A 252 13.94 -19.44 25.37
C ALA A 252 13.87 -19.46 23.83
N LEU A 253 15.03 -19.43 23.15
CA LEU A 253 15.10 -19.56 21.69
C LEU A 253 14.56 -20.93 21.21
N SER A 254 14.81 -22.01 21.96
CA SER A 254 14.21 -23.32 21.66
C SER A 254 12.68 -23.32 21.69
N VAL A 255 12.06 -22.40 22.45
CA VAL A 255 10.61 -22.18 22.44
C VAL A 255 10.16 -21.41 21.22
N LYS A 256 10.85 -20.31 20.90
CA LYS A 256 10.53 -19.43 19.77
C LYS A 256 10.66 -20.10 18.39
N PHE A 257 11.61 -21.02 18.22
CA PHE A 257 11.86 -21.72 16.95
C PHE A 257 11.29 -23.16 16.93
N THR A 258 10.26 -23.43 17.73
CA THR A 258 9.55 -24.72 17.80
C THR A 258 9.26 -25.28 16.40
N GLY A 259 9.62 -26.54 16.17
CA GLY A 259 9.40 -27.21 14.88
C GLY A 259 10.43 -26.86 13.79
N ARG A 260 10.85 -25.60 13.71
CA ARG A 260 11.78 -25.06 12.68
C ARG A 260 13.25 -25.40 12.94
N VAL A 261 13.72 -25.22 14.18
CA VAL A 261 15.11 -25.49 14.59
C VAL A 261 15.11 -26.38 15.83
N GLU A 262 15.95 -27.40 15.84
CA GLU A 262 16.12 -28.31 16.97
C GLU A 262 17.35 -27.90 17.81
N PHE A 263 17.14 -27.70 19.11
CA PHE A 263 18.17 -27.24 20.04
C PHE A 263 18.69 -28.43 20.85
N ILE A 264 20.00 -28.63 20.82
CA ILE A 264 20.70 -29.71 21.50
C ILE A 264 21.79 -29.09 22.38
N PHE A 265 21.83 -29.50 23.64
CA PHE A 265 22.87 -29.11 24.59
C PHE A 265 23.80 -30.29 24.83
N VAL A 266 25.10 -30.06 24.78
CA VAL A 266 26.13 -31.08 24.96
C VAL A 266 27.02 -30.65 26.13
N ASN A 267 26.92 -31.37 27.25
CA ASN A 267 27.84 -31.14 28.37
C ASN A 267 29.15 -31.91 28.10
N VAL A 268 30.25 -31.17 28.05
CA VAL A 268 31.60 -31.65 27.70
C VAL A 268 32.48 -31.87 28.94
N GLU A 269 32.00 -31.56 30.14
CA GLU A 269 32.78 -31.56 31.39
C GLU A 269 33.51 -32.90 31.68
N ASN A 270 32.87 -34.03 31.37
CA ASN A 270 33.40 -35.38 31.63
C ASN A 270 33.88 -36.10 30.35
N TRP A 271 34.41 -35.39 29.35
CA TRP A 271 34.76 -35.97 28.04
C TRP A 271 36.26 -36.21 27.86
N ASP A 272 36.67 -37.48 27.95
CA ASP A 272 38.07 -37.89 27.75
C ASP A 272 38.51 -37.84 26.26
N ASN A 273 37.58 -38.08 25.33
CA ASN A 273 37.86 -38.18 23.88
C ASN A 273 37.90 -36.80 23.18
N LYS A 274 39.00 -36.05 23.40
CA LYS A 274 39.30 -34.80 22.66
C LYS A 274 39.43 -35.01 21.13
N SER A 275 39.68 -36.24 20.68
CA SER A 275 39.79 -36.61 19.25
C SER A 275 38.49 -36.36 18.49
N TYR A 276 37.35 -36.88 18.96
CA TYR A 276 36.06 -36.71 18.28
C TYR A 276 35.60 -35.24 18.25
N MET A 277 35.94 -34.48 19.29
CA MET A 277 35.73 -33.02 19.29
C MET A 277 36.53 -32.34 18.17
N ALA A 278 37.79 -32.72 17.97
CA ALA A 278 38.62 -32.20 16.88
C ALA A 278 38.16 -32.65 15.49
N GLU A 279 37.54 -33.84 15.34
CA GLU A 279 36.90 -34.29 14.09
C GLU A 279 35.68 -33.44 13.70
N ILE A 280 34.87 -33.02 14.68
CA ILE A 280 33.80 -32.01 14.50
C ILE A 280 34.41 -30.58 14.34
N GLY A 281 35.71 -30.43 14.64
CA GLY A 281 36.47 -29.18 14.62
C GLY A 281 36.08 -28.22 15.73
N ILE A 282 35.78 -28.74 16.92
CA ILE A 282 35.64 -28.00 18.16
C ILE A 282 37.03 -27.91 18.79
N HIS A 283 37.62 -26.71 18.75
CA HIS A 283 38.94 -26.43 19.32
C HIS A 283 38.88 -25.64 20.64
N LYS A 284 37.71 -25.08 20.97
CA LYS A 284 37.42 -24.34 22.20
C LYS A 284 36.01 -24.69 22.69
N THR A 285 35.82 -24.68 24.00
CA THR A 285 34.49 -24.66 24.62
C THR A 285 34.29 -23.35 25.39
N PRO A 286 33.05 -22.81 25.43
CA PRO A 286 31.88 -23.30 24.71
C PRO A 286 31.89 -22.92 23.22
N SER A 287 31.18 -23.70 22.40
CA SER A 287 31.03 -23.45 20.97
C SER A 287 29.61 -23.72 20.48
N TYR A 288 29.08 -22.80 19.67
CA TYR A 288 27.76 -22.90 19.03
C TYR A 288 27.93 -23.41 17.60
N ILE A 289 27.51 -24.65 17.36
CA ILE A 289 27.59 -25.28 16.03
C ILE A 289 26.18 -25.39 15.46
N LEU A 290 25.97 -24.70 14.36
CA LEU A 290 24.79 -24.82 13.53
C LEU A 290 25.05 -25.91 12.47
N ARG A 291 24.17 -26.90 12.40
CA ARG A 291 24.16 -27.91 11.34
C ARG A 291 22.91 -27.75 10.50
N THR A 292 23.12 -27.49 9.23
CA THR A 292 22.08 -27.46 8.19
C THR A 292 22.32 -28.65 7.24
N PRO A 293 21.37 -29.04 6.38
CA PRO A 293 21.61 -30.14 5.43
C PRO A 293 22.67 -29.81 4.37
N GLU A 294 23.01 -28.52 4.18
CA GLU A 294 24.05 -28.06 3.26
C GLU A 294 25.45 -28.06 3.88
N GLY A 295 25.60 -27.99 5.21
CA GLY A 295 26.89 -27.87 5.86
C GLY A 295 26.86 -27.59 7.36
N ILE A 296 28.05 -27.30 7.90
CA ILE A 296 28.27 -27.03 9.32
C ILE A 296 28.85 -25.61 9.44
N TYR A 297 28.22 -24.78 10.29
CA TYR A 297 28.61 -23.40 10.55
C TYR A 297 28.91 -23.20 12.04
N ARG A 298 29.91 -22.38 12.37
CA ARG A 298 30.31 -22.05 13.75
C ARG A 298 29.91 -20.61 14.05
N TYR A 299 28.93 -20.44 14.91
CA TYR A 299 28.44 -19.12 15.31
C TYR A 299 29.39 -18.51 16.36
N GLY A 300 29.69 -17.21 16.20
CA GLY A 300 30.62 -16.47 17.06
C GLY A 300 32.07 -16.42 16.54
N ASN A 301 32.37 -17.08 15.42
CA ASN A 301 33.70 -17.00 14.78
C ASN A 301 33.81 -15.81 13.81
N ASN A 302 32.69 -15.29 13.32
CA ASN A 302 32.64 -14.14 12.42
C ASN A 302 32.43 -12.84 13.22
N THR A 303 33.03 -11.75 12.74
CA THR A 303 32.86 -10.42 13.35
C THR A 303 31.41 -9.95 13.25
N GLY A 304 30.88 -9.39 14.35
CA GLY A 304 29.47 -9.01 14.48
C GLY A 304 28.54 -10.07 15.07
N GLU A 305 29.02 -11.29 15.35
CA GLU A 305 28.24 -12.33 16.03
C GLU A 305 28.51 -12.31 17.55
N PHE A 306 27.50 -11.92 18.34
CA PHE A 306 27.61 -11.79 19.79
C PHE A 306 26.80 -12.88 20.51
N ILE A 307 27.27 -13.37 21.66
CA ILE A 307 26.56 -14.36 22.49
C ILE A 307 25.43 -13.66 23.27
N SER A 308 24.42 -13.18 22.56
CA SER A 308 23.23 -12.51 23.11
C SER A 308 21.94 -13.06 22.50
N LEU A 309 20.84 -12.98 23.26
CA LEU A 309 19.53 -13.43 22.78
C LEU A 309 19.10 -12.71 21.49
N ARG A 310 19.26 -11.38 21.42
CA ARG A 310 18.83 -10.60 20.26
C ARG A 310 19.67 -10.89 19.01
N ALA A 311 21.00 -11.05 19.15
CA ALA A 311 21.87 -11.36 18.01
C ALA A 311 21.65 -12.79 17.47
N MET A 312 21.46 -13.77 18.37
CA MET A 312 21.16 -15.16 17.97
C MET A 312 19.74 -15.28 17.38
N ASP A 313 18.74 -14.59 17.94
CA ASP A 313 17.38 -14.53 17.37
C ASP A 313 17.39 -13.93 15.95
N SER A 314 18.12 -12.83 15.75
CA SER A 314 18.27 -12.18 14.44
C SER A 314 18.92 -13.13 13.42
N PHE A 315 19.99 -13.83 13.82
CA PHE A 315 20.65 -14.83 12.97
C PHE A 315 19.74 -16.02 12.62
N LEU A 316 19.02 -16.59 13.59
CA LEU A 316 18.13 -17.73 13.34
C LEU A 316 16.90 -17.34 12.50
N ARG A 317 16.39 -16.11 12.67
CA ARG A 317 15.37 -15.52 11.78
C ARG A 317 15.89 -15.32 10.36
N SER A 318 17.14 -14.89 10.21
CA SER A 318 17.75 -14.71 8.88
C SER A 318 18.17 -16.05 8.25
N LEU A 319 18.34 -17.12 9.02
CA LEU A 319 18.60 -18.46 8.48
C LEU A 319 17.31 -19.18 8.03
N GLN A 320 16.24 -19.08 8.82
CA GLN A 320 14.99 -19.81 8.64
C GLN A 320 13.80 -18.86 8.87
N PRO A 321 13.53 -17.92 7.94
CA PRO A 321 12.52 -16.89 8.11
C PRO A 321 11.11 -17.48 8.13
N GLU A 322 10.21 -16.84 8.88
CA GLU A 322 8.78 -17.12 8.79
C GLU A 322 8.14 -16.28 7.68
N VAL A 323 7.01 -16.76 7.13
CA VAL A 323 6.24 -16.00 6.13
C VAL A 323 5.80 -14.64 6.68
N ASN A 324 5.47 -14.57 7.97
CA ASN A 324 5.19 -13.31 8.65
C ASN A 324 6.40 -12.36 8.71
N ASP A 325 7.61 -12.88 8.97
CA ASP A 325 8.84 -12.07 8.99
C ASP A 325 9.14 -11.49 7.59
N LEU A 326 8.92 -12.27 6.53
CA LEU A 326 9.06 -11.81 5.14
C LEU A 326 7.99 -10.77 4.77
N PHE A 327 6.74 -10.97 5.20
CA PHE A 327 5.67 -10.00 5.01
C PHE A 327 5.99 -8.67 5.70
N VAL A 328 6.36 -8.69 6.99
CA VAL A 328 6.73 -7.49 7.75
C VAL A 328 7.95 -6.78 7.13
N LEU A 329 8.97 -7.53 6.69
CA LEU A 329 10.11 -6.94 5.97
C LEU A 329 9.67 -6.25 4.68
N SER A 330 8.80 -6.89 3.88
CA SER A 330 8.27 -6.30 2.65
C SER A 330 7.44 -5.04 2.92
N LEU A 331 6.64 -5.03 3.99
CA LEU A 331 5.84 -3.89 4.43
C LEU A 331 6.74 -2.71 4.85
N VAL A 332 7.80 -2.96 5.62
CA VAL A 332 8.78 -1.93 6.00
C VAL A 332 9.49 -1.36 4.76
N LEU A 333 9.94 -2.20 3.83
CA LEU A 333 10.60 -1.75 2.61
C LEU A 333 9.66 -0.95 1.68
N VAL A 334 8.41 -1.38 1.52
CA VAL A 334 7.40 -0.67 0.74
C VAL A 334 7.04 0.68 1.36
N ASN A 335 6.89 0.75 2.69
CA ASN A 335 6.71 2.02 3.39
C ASN A 335 7.93 2.94 3.21
N LEU A 336 9.17 2.44 3.36
CA LEU A 336 10.38 3.23 3.11
C LEU A 336 10.52 3.69 1.64
N MET A 337 9.94 2.97 0.67
CA MET A 337 9.83 3.43 -0.73
C MET A 337 8.73 4.48 -0.93
N ALA A 338 7.62 4.41 -0.20
CA ALA A 338 6.55 5.42 -0.26
C ALA A 338 7.02 6.75 0.37
N TRP A 339 7.71 6.72 1.51
CA TRP A 339 8.25 7.91 2.18
C TRP A 339 9.28 8.68 1.33
N MET A 340 9.94 8.04 0.36
CA MET A 340 10.81 8.73 -0.62
C MET A 340 10.04 9.70 -1.54
N ASP A 341 8.72 9.52 -1.72
CA ASP A 341 7.91 10.45 -2.53
C ASP A 341 7.87 11.87 -1.96
N LEU A 342 8.01 12.04 -0.64
CA LEU A 342 8.06 13.37 0.00
C LEU A 342 9.24 14.22 -0.53
N PHE A 343 10.31 13.58 -1.01
CA PHE A 343 11.51 14.24 -1.54
C PHE A 343 11.51 14.36 -3.07
N ILE A 344 10.95 13.37 -3.77
CA ILE A 344 10.94 13.31 -5.25
C ILE A 344 9.76 14.11 -5.86
N THR A 345 8.66 14.29 -5.11
CA THR A 345 7.46 14.96 -5.65
C THR A 345 7.60 16.49 -5.69
N GLN A 346 7.09 17.07 -6.79
CA GLN A 346 7.21 18.50 -7.09
C GLN A 346 6.03 19.30 -6.51
N GLY A 347 6.31 20.53 -6.07
CA GLY A 347 5.33 21.51 -5.59
C GLY A 347 5.33 21.72 -4.08
N ALA A 348 4.28 22.39 -3.58
CA ALA A 348 4.11 22.79 -2.20
C ALA A 348 4.15 21.60 -1.20
N THR A 349 4.43 21.89 0.07
CA THR A 349 4.48 20.86 1.14
C THR A 349 3.17 20.07 1.24
N ILE A 350 2.03 20.76 1.16
CA ILE A 350 0.68 20.15 1.15
C ILE A 350 0.55 19.12 0.01
N LYS A 351 1.07 19.44 -1.18
CA LYS A 351 1.09 18.54 -2.34
C LYS A 351 1.89 17.27 -2.09
N ARG A 352 3.08 17.42 -1.50
CA ARG A 352 3.94 16.30 -1.11
C ARG A 352 3.25 15.38 -0.09
N PHE A 353 2.58 15.94 0.93
CA PHE A 353 1.86 15.16 1.95
C PHE A 353 0.64 14.41 1.43
N VAL A 354 -0.21 15.06 0.62
CA VAL A 354 -1.40 14.41 0.06
C VAL A 354 -1.01 13.30 -0.92
N VAL A 355 0.01 13.52 -1.76
CA VAL A 355 0.55 12.46 -2.62
C VAL A 355 1.16 11.33 -1.78
N LEU A 356 1.88 11.62 -0.69
CA LEU A 356 2.41 10.60 0.23
C LEU A 356 1.31 9.73 0.86
N ILE A 357 0.19 10.32 1.31
CA ILE A 357 -0.93 9.55 1.88
C ILE A 357 -1.54 8.62 0.81
N SER A 358 -1.71 9.12 -0.42
CA SER A 358 -2.18 8.32 -1.56
C SER A 358 -1.20 7.19 -1.94
N THR A 359 0.11 7.46 -2.04
CA THR A 359 1.09 6.42 -2.39
C THR A 359 1.25 5.39 -1.28
N LEU A 360 1.18 5.80 0.00
CA LEU A 360 1.18 4.88 1.15
C LEU A 360 -0.04 3.95 1.13
N GLY A 361 -1.24 4.49 0.90
CA GLY A 361 -2.48 3.73 0.84
C GLY A 361 -2.52 2.76 -0.34
N THR A 362 -2.17 3.23 -1.54
CA THR A 362 -2.11 2.39 -2.75
C THR A 362 -1.03 1.31 -2.67
N TYR A 363 0.18 1.64 -2.19
CA TYR A 363 1.28 0.67 -2.13
C TYR A 363 1.03 -0.42 -1.09
N ASN A 364 0.49 -0.07 0.09
CA ASN A 364 0.15 -1.07 1.10
C ASN A 364 -1.05 -1.94 0.69
N SER A 365 -2.06 -1.37 0.02
CA SER A 365 -3.16 -2.15 -0.56
C SER A 365 -2.66 -3.12 -1.64
N LEU A 366 -1.82 -2.67 -2.58
CA LEU A 366 -1.21 -3.53 -3.58
C LEU A 366 -0.30 -4.61 -2.98
N LEU A 367 0.42 -4.30 -1.90
CA LEU A 367 1.23 -5.27 -1.17
C LEU A 367 0.34 -6.38 -0.58
N ILE A 368 -0.71 -6.03 0.15
CA ILE A 368 -1.64 -7.00 0.75
C ILE A 368 -2.32 -7.85 -0.33
N ILE A 369 -2.82 -7.22 -1.40
CA ILE A 369 -3.45 -7.90 -2.54
C ILE A 369 -2.47 -8.86 -3.23
N SER A 370 -1.21 -8.48 -3.41
CA SER A 370 -0.20 -9.35 -4.05
C SER A 370 0.29 -10.50 -3.16
N TRP A 371 0.28 -10.33 -1.84
CA TRP A 371 0.64 -11.41 -0.90
C TRP A 371 -0.41 -12.52 -0.84
N LEU A 372 -1.70 -12.24 -1.09
CA LEU A 372 -2.75 -13.27 -1.07
C LEU A 372 -2.52 -14.40 -2.11
N PRO A 373 -2.26 -14.11 -3.41
CA PRO A 373 -1.80 -15.12 -4.36
C PRO A 373 -0.49 -15.79 -3.96
N VAL A 374 0.49 -15.05 -3.44
CA VAL A 374 1.79 -15.62 -3.02
C VAL A 374 1.61 -16.69 -1.94
N LEU A 375 0.74 -16.45 -0.96
CA LEU A 375 0.38 -17.46 0.05
C LEU A 375 -0.27 -18.70 -0.56
N GLY A 376 -1.13 -18.52 -1.58
CA GLY A 376 -1.72 -19.64 -2.34
C GLY A 376 -0.69 -20.42 -3.16
N PHE A 377 0.25 -19.73 -3.82
CA PHE A 377 1.34 -20.37 -4.56
C PHE A 377 2.28 -21.16 -3.64
N LEU A 378 2.60 -20.64 -2.46
CA LEU A 378 3.42 -21.34 -1.45
C LEU A 378 2.76 -22.61 -0.87
N GLN A 379 1.47 -22.87 -1.15
CA GLN A 379 0.78 -24.10 -0.77
C GLN A 379 0.75 -25.15 -1.89
N LEU A 380 1.25 -24.85 -3.09
CA LEU A 380 1.26 -25.78 -4.21
C LEU A 380 2.48 -26.71 -4.16
N PRO A 381 2.30 -28.05 -4.14
CA PRO A 381 3.41 -29.00 -3.96
C PRO A 381 4.44 -28.97 -5.09
N TYR A 382 4.09 -28.45 -6.26
CA TYR A 382 5.04 -28.26 -7.37
C TYR A 382 6.11 -27.19 -7.09
N LEU A 383 5.85 -26.26 -6.15
CA LEU A 383 6.78 -25.18 -5.79
C LEU A 383 7.65 -25.50 -4.57
N ASP A 384 7.45 -26.64 -3.91
CA ASP A 384 8.29 -27.10 -2.79
C ASP A 384 9.78 -27.15 -3.17
N SER A 385 10.11 -27.67 -4.37
CA SER A 385 11.48 -27.72 -4.89
C SER A 385 12.10 -26.33 -5.11
N PHE A 386 11.31 -25.35 -5.57
CA PHE A 386 11.77 -23.96 -5.71
C PHE A 386 11.97 -23.31 -4.33
N TYR A 387 11.05 -23.55 -3.40
CA TYR A 387 11.16 -23.08 -2.03
C TYR A 387 12.41 -23.66 -1.33
N GLU A 388 12.65 -24.96 -1.43
CA GLU A 388 13.87 -25.62 -0.91
C GLU A 388 15.15 -25.04 -1.51
N TYR A 389 15.19 -24.84 -2.83
CA TYR A 389 16.35 -24.22 -3.49
C TYR A 389 16.57 -22.77 -3.02
N SER A 390 15.48 -22.00 -2.86
CA SER A 390 15.55 -20.63 -2.36
C SER A 390 16.04 -20.56 -0.90
N LEU A 391 15.57 -21.47 -0.04
CA LEU A 391 16.06 -21.61 1.34
C LEU A 391 17.54 -22.00 1.37
N LYS A 392 17.97 -22.94 0.52
CA LYS A 392 19.37 -23.35 0.40
C LYS A 392 20.28 -22.17 0.01
N LEU A 393 19.87 -21.37 -0.97
CA LEU A 393 20.57 -20.15 -1.37
C LEU A 393 20.60 -19.12 -0.23
N PHE A 394 19.47 -18.93 0.46
CA PHE A 394 19.36 -18.00 1.57
C PHE A 394 20.24 -18.39 2.76
N ARG A 395 20.25 -19.68 3.15
CA ARG A 395 21.15 -20.21 4.19
C ARG A 395 22.61 -19.98 3.85
N TYR A 396 23.03 -20.32 2.62
CA TYR A 396 24.41 -20.09 2.16
C TYR A 396 24.79 -18.61 2.26
N SER A 397 23.95 -17.71 1.73
CA SER A 397 24.16 -16.26 1.80
C SER A 397 24.28 -15.75 3.25
N ASN A 398 23.42 -16.22 4.16
CA ASN A 398 23.40 -15.80 5.57
C ASN A 398 24.60 -16.29 6.40
N THR A 399 25.28 -17.36 5.96
CA THR A 399 26.53 -17.84 6.59
C THR A 399 27.78 -17.08 6.16
N THR A 400 27.67 -16.09 5.26
CA THR A 400 28.81 -15.26 4.83
C THR A 400 29.18 -14.20 5.88
N THR A 401 30.45 -13.77 5.86
CA THR A 401 30.94 -12.66 6.71
C THR A 401 30.21 -11.34 6.43
N LEU A 402 29.87 -11.06 5.17
CA LEU A 402 29.11 -9.87 4.79
C LEU A 402 27.71 -9.87 5.42
N ALA A 403 27.03 -11.01 5.43
CA ALA A 403 25.74 -11.13 6.11
C ALA A 403 25.86 -10.95 7.63
N SER A 404 26.99 -11.32 8.24
CA SER A 404 27.27 -11.03 9.65
C SER A 404 27.37 -9.52 9.92
N TRP A 405 28.08 -8.78 9.08
CA TRP A 405 28.19 -7.32 9.19
C TRP A 405 26.84 -6.62 9.00
N VAL A 406 26.08 -6.99 7.97
CA VAL A 406 24.73 -6.43 7.73
C VAL A 406 23.80 -6.69 8.92
N ARG A 407 23.88 -7.87 9.56
CA ARG A 407 23.14 -8.17 10.80
C ARG A 407 23.59 -7.27 11.97
N ALA A 408 24.89 -7.07 12.15
CA ALA A 408 25.43 -6.22 13.20
C ALA A 408 25.05 -4.74 13.02
N ASP A 409 25.15 -4.22 11.79
CA ASP A 409 24.74 -2.85 11.43
C ASP A 409 23.24 -2.65 11.65
N TRP A 410 22.40 -3.61 11.21
CA TRP A 410 20.97 -3.57 11.45
C TRP A 410 20.62 -3.55 12.95
N MET A 411 21.33 -4.33 13.76
CA MET A 411 21.20 -4.34 15.22
C MET A 411 21.63 -3.01 15.84
N PHE A 412 22.69 -2.37 15.34
CA PHE A 412 23.12 -1.04 15.79
C PHE A 412 22.06 0.03 15.48
N TYR A 413 21.59 0.11 14.23
CA TYR A 413 20.60 1.11 13.79
C TYR A 413 19.21 0.91 14.41
N SER A 414 18.73 -0.34 14.53
CA SER A 414 17.46 -0.63 15.21
C SER A 414 17.49 -0.27 16.71
N SER A 415 18.67 -0.27 17.34
CA SER A 415 18.85 0.21 18.71
C SER A 415 18.93 1.75 18.84
N HIS A 416 18.98 2.48 17.72
CA HIS A 416 19.07 3.93 17.64
C HIS A 416 18.11 4.50 16.57
N PRO A 417 16.77 4.40 16.77
CA PRO A 417 15.79 4.80 15.75
C PRO A 417 15.91 6.27 15.34
N ALA A 418 16.32 7.16 16.26
CA ALA A 418 16.56 8.56 15.95
C ALA A 418 17.72 8.79 14.97
N LEU A 419 18.80 8.00 15.07
CA LEU A 419 19.92 8.07 14.10
C LEU A 419 19.48 7.55 12.73
N PHE A 420 18.76 6.43 12.68
CA PHE A 420 18.24 5.87 11.42
C PHE A 420 17.25 6.83 10.74
N LEU A 421 16.40 7.53 11.50
CA LEU A 421 15.49 8.52 10.96
C LEU A 421 16.25 9.76 10.44
N SER A 422 17.25 10.26 11.18
CA SER A 422 18.00 11.45 10.79
C SER A 422 18.85 11.23 9.53
N THR A 423 19.48 10.05 9.39
CA THR A 423 20.22 9.68 8.17
C THR A 423 19.28 9.49 6.97
N TYR A 424 18.09 8.91 7.16
CA TYR A 424 17.08 8.76 6.11
C TYR A 424 16.57 10.13 5.61
N LEU A 425 16.23 11.03 6.54
CA LEU A 425 15.81 12.39 6.21
C LEU A 425 16.93 13.19 5.53
N GLY A 426 18.18 13.06 6.01
CA GLY A 426 19.35 13.67 5.39
C GLY A 426 19.59 13.20 3.95
N HIS A 427 19.48 11.89 3.71
CA HIS A 427 19.56 11.30 2.36
C HIS A 427 18.43 11.78 1.45
N GLY A 428 17.20 11.83 1.97
CA GLY A 428 16.04 12.39 1.23
C GLY A 428 16.24 13.86 0.84
N LEU A 429 16.75 14.69 1.77
CA LEU A 429 17.07 16.10 1.51
C LEU A 429 18.23 16.26 0.51
N LEU A 430 19.23 15.37 0.52
CA LEU A 430 20.28 15.34 -0.50
C LEU A 430 19.70 15.01 -1.88
N ILE A 431 18.75 14.06 -1.98
CA ILE A 431 18.05 13.75 -3.24
C ILE A 431 17.25 14.98 -3.73
N ASP A 432 16.42 15.59 -2.87
CA ASP A 432 15.65 16.80 -3.21
C ASP A 432 16.58 17.96 -3.65
N TYR A 433 17.75 18.12 -3.01
CA TYR A 433 18.79 19.06 -3.44
C TYR A 433 19.40 18.72 -4.81
N PHE A 434 19.79 17.47 -5.05
CA PHE A 434 20.34 17.06 -6.36
C PHE A 434 19.31 17.17 -7.48
N GLU A 435 18.03 16.87 -7.23
CA GLU A 435 16.96 17.07 -8.19
C GLU A 435 16.72 18.56 -8.48
N LYS A 436 16.68 19.42 -7.45
CA LYS A 436 16.62 20.89 -7.62
C LYS A 436 17.82 21.42 -8.42
N LYS A 437 19.03 20.95 -8.12
CA LYS A 437 20.26 21.36 -8.83
C LYS A 437 20.26 20.90 -10.29
N ARG A 438 19.83 19.66 -10.56
CA ARG A 438 19.67 19.12 -11.92
C ARG A 438 18.66 19.94 -12.72
N ARG A 439 17.57 20.39 -12.10
CA ARG A 439 16.54 21.24 -12.74
C ARG A 439 17.00 22.66 -13.00
N ARG A 440 17.76 23.27 -12.08
CA ARG A 440 18.35 24.61 -12.28
C ARG A 440 19.39 24.65 -13.42
N ASN A 441 19.90 23.50 -13.85
CA ASN A 441 20.73 23.34 -15.04
C ASN A 441 19.92 23.07 -16.33
N ASN A 442 18.60 22.87 -16.22
CA ASN A 442 17.74 22.45 -17.33
C ASN A 442 16.63 23.45 -17.69
N ASN A 443 16.14 24.28 -16.76
CA ASN A 443 15.10 25.28 -17.04
C ASN A 443 15.51 26.69 -16.60
N THR A 444 15.43 27.62 -17.55
CA THR A 444 15.42 29.07 -17.33
C THR A 444 14.00 29.63 -17.15
N ASP A 445 12.97 28.80 -17.38
CA ASP A 445 11.57 29.23 -17.50
C ASP A 445 10.59 28.43 -16.63
N GLU A 446 9.45 29.08 -16.38
CA GLU A 446 8.25 28.67 -15.63
C GLU A 446 8.36 28.62 -14.09
N VAL A 447 7.89 29.72 -13.47
CA VAL A 447 7.60 29.86 -12.04
C VAL A 447 6.12 30.18 -11.85
N ASN A 448 5.48 29.48 -10.91
CA ASN A 448 4.18 29.78 -10.29
C ASN A 448 2.94 29.92 -11.21
N ALA A 449 2.44 28.76 -11.63
CA ALA A 449 1.01 28.49 -11.61
C ALA A 449 0.74 27.16 -10.83
N ASN A 450 -0.52 26.81 -10.58
CA ASN A 450 -0.98 25.47 -10.17
C ASN A 450 -0.80 25.06 -8.67
N ASN A 451 -0.98 25.99 -7.72
CA ASN A 451 -1.14 25.61 -6.29
C ASN A 451 -2.56 25.08 -5.94
N LEU A 452 -3.59 25.43 -6.72
CA LEU A 452 -4.99 25.00 -6.51
C LEU A 452 -5.47 23.95 -7.52
N GLU A 453 -5.20 24.11 -8.82
CA GLU A 453 -5.64 23.17 -9.88
C GLU A 453 -5.21 21.72 -9.66
N TRP A 454 -4.07 21.51 -8.99
CA TRP A 454 -3.58 20.17 -8.75
C TRP A 454 -4.40 19.47 -7.63
N LEU A 455 -4.96 20.21 -6.67
CA LEU A 455 -5.83 19.67 -5.62
C LEU A 455 -7.17 19.23 -6.21
N SER A 456 -7.77 20.02 -7.11
CA SER A 456 -8.95 19.58 -7.85
C SER A 456 -8.64 18.37 -8.73
N SER A 457 -7.51 18.36 -9.46
CA SER A 457 -7.13 17.18 -10.26
C SER A 457 -6.90 15.91 -9.43
N LEU A 458 -6.42 16.03 -8.19
CA LEU A 458 -6.21 14.88 -7.31
C LEU A 458 -7.52 14.47 -6.61
N TRP A 459 -8.41 15.43 -6.34
CA TRP A 459 -9.77 15.13 -5.91
C TRP A 459 -10.54 14.38 -7.00
N ASP A 460 -10.50 14.83 -8.25
CA ASP A 460 -11.10 14.13 -9.41
C ASP A 460 -10.47 12.75 -9.64
N TRP A 461 -9.16 12.61 -9.41
CA TRP A 461 -8.49 11.30 -9.45
C TRP A 461 -8.90 10.39 -8.28
N TYR A 462 -9.15 10.94 -7.09
CA TYR A 462 -9.56 10.19 -5.91
C TYR A 462 -11.03 9.76 -5.98
N THR A 463 -11.92 10.66 -6.43
CA THR A 463 -13.33 10.34 -6.68
C THR A 463 -13.45 9.32 -7.81
N SER A 464 -12.74 9.51 -8.92
CA SER A 464 -12.72 8.50 -9.99
C SER A 464 -12.19 7.15 -9.47
N TYR A 465 -11.10 7.07 -8.71
CA TYR A 465 -10.59 5.77 -8.24
C TYR A 465 -11.48 5.05 -7.21
N LEU A 466 -12.20 5.79 -6.35
CA LEU A 466 -13.15 5.21 -5.39
C LEU A 466 -14.53 4.90 -6.01
N PHE A 467 -14.93 5.60 -7.07
CA PHE A 467 -16.24 5.44 -7.72
C PHE A 467 -16.18 4.82 -9.15
N HIS A 468 -15.01 4.36 -9.63
CA HIS A 468 -14.86 3.52 -10.84
C HIS A 468 -15.19 2.02 -10.58
N PRO A 469 -16.38 1.75 -10.03
CA PRO A 469 -17.26 0.79 -10.72
C PRO A 469 -18.37 1.45 -11.55
N ILE A 470 -18.59 2.78 -11.47
CA ILE A 470 -19.82 3.43 -11.94
C ILE A 470 -19.59 4.69 -12.83
N ALA A 471 -18.36 5.23 -12.91
CA ALA A 471 -18.07 6.44 -13.71
C ALA A 471 -18.02 6.21 -15.26
N SER A 472 -19.10 5.67 -15.83
CA SER A 472 -19.59 5.96 -17.18
C SER A 472 -20.90 6.78 -17.17
N PHE A 473 -21.45 7.09 -15.99
CA PHE A 473 -22.61 7.97 -15.80
C PHE A 473 -22.19 9.43 -15.55
N GLN A 474 -21.72 10.14 -16.58
CA GLN A 474 -21.64 11.61 -16.50
C GLN A 474 -21.63 12.36 -17.84
N HIS A 475 -22.66 12.12 -18.67
CA HIS A 475 -23.16 13.10 -19.64
C HIS A 475 -24.68 13.24 -19.51
N PHE A 476 -25.13 13.64 -18.31
CA PHE A 476 -26.44 14.28 -18.13
C PHE A 476 -26.23 15.80 -18.08
N PRO A 477 -27.02 16.61 -18.82
CA PRO A 477 -27.04 18.04 -18.62
C PRO A 477 -27.67 18.31 -17.24
N PHE A 478 -26.96 19.03 -16.39
CA PHE A 478 -27.43 19.37 -15.06
C PHE A 478 -28.16 20.71 -15.14
N ASP A 479 -29.49 20.66 -15.24
CA ASP A 479 -30.37 21.80 -14.98
C ASP A 479 -31.73 21.28 -14.46
N SER A 480 -32.26 21.99 -13.46
CA SER A 480 -33.55 21.79 -12.74
C SER A 480 -33.74 20.52 -11.86
N ASP A 481 -34.06 20.83 -10.60
CA ASP A 481 -34.92 20.14 -9.62
C ASP A 481 -34.53 18.75 -9.08
N TRP A 482 -33.84 18.78 -7.93
CA TRP A 482 -33.63 17.64 -7.02
C TRP A 482 -34.62 17.68 -5.84
N ASP A 483 -35.89 17.37 -6.11
CA ASP A 483 -36.87 17.04 -5.07
C ASP A 483 -38.02 16.22 -5.69
N GLU A 484 -37.80 14.92 -5.97
CA GLU A 484 -38.86 13.88 -5.96
C GLU A 484 -38.30 12.43 -6.01
N ASP A 485 -39.05 11.52 -5.40
CA ASP A 485 -38.82 10.11 -5.00
C ASP A 485 -37.59 9.29 -5.50
N PRO A 486 -36.87 8.59 -4.58
CA PRO A 486 -35.78 7.66 -4.93
C PRO A 486 -36.23 6.35 -5.59
N ASP A 487 -37.51 5.96 -5.47
CA ASP A 487 -38.03 4.69 -6.03
C ASP A 487 -38.04 4.70 -7.57
N LEU A 488 -38.23 5.86 -8.19
CA LEU A 488 -38.19 6.08 -9.64
C LEU A 488 -36.78 5.85 -10.25
N PHE A 489 -35.72 5.95 -9.42
CA PHE A 489 -34.35 5.70 -9.85
C PHE A 489 -34.04 4.20 -9.94
N LEU A 490 -34.60 3.39 -9.03
CA LEU A 490 -34.45 1.93 -9.04
C LEU A 490 -35.20 1.29 -10.22
N GLU A 491 -36.39 1.79 -10.57
CA GLU A 491 -37.16 1.28 -11.70
C GLU A 491 -36.45 1.55 -13.06
N ARG A 492 -35.75 2.68 -13.19
CA ARG A 492 -34.98 3.02 -14.40
C ARG A 492 -33.68 2.22 -14.57
N LEU A 493 -33.10 1.69 -13.48
CA LEU A 493 -31.94 0.80 -13.54
C LEU A 493 -32.29 -0.65 -13.93
N ALA A 494 -33.57 -1.00 -13.98
CA ALA A 494 -34.03 -2.38 -14.19
C ALA A 494 -34.17 -2.83 -15.66
N PHE A 495 -33.99 -1.93 -16.63
CA PHE A 495 -34.23 -2.23 -18.06
C PHE A 495 -32.93 -2.56 -18.83
N PRO A 496 -32.79 -3.78 -19.41
CA PRO A 496 -31.58 -4.23 -20.11
C PRO A 496 -31.45 -3.73 -21.57
N ASP A 497 -32.06 -2.59 -21.92
CA ASP A 497 -32.13 -2.10 -23.31
C ASP A 497 -30.83 -1.47 -23.85
N LEU A 498 -29.84 -1.22 -22.99
CA LEU A 498 -28.59 -0.53 -23.37
C LEU A 498 -27.68 -1.32 -24.32
N TRP A 499 -27.91 -2.62 -24.51
CA TRP A 499 -26.99 -3.54 -25.18
C TRP A 499 -27.33 -3.88 -26.64
N LEU A 500 -28.40 -3.29 -27.19
CA LEU A 500 -28.94 -3.68 -28.52
C LEU A 500 -28.91 -2.55 -29.57
N HIS A 501 -28.09 -1.51 -29.39
CA HIS A 501 -27.86 -0.51 -30.44
C HIS A 501 -26.72 -0.93 -31.38
N PRO A 502 -27.00 -1.21 -32.68
CA PRO A 502 -25.94 -1.50 -33.63
C PRO A 502 -25.10 -0.24 -33.87
N LEU A 503 -23.77 -0.40 -33.83
CA LEU A 503 -22.82 0.65 -34.23
C LEU A 503 -23.02 0.94 -35.73
N ILE A 504 -23.63 2.08 -36.05
CA ILE A 504 -23.89 2.50 -37.43
C ILE A 504 -22.60 3.15 -37.97
N PRO A 505 -21.97 2.62 -39.04
CA PRO A 505 -20.78 3.23 -39.62
C PRO A 505 -21.06 4.63 -40.14
N THR A 506 -20.18 5.60 -39.87
CA THR A 506 -20.38 7.01 -40.27
C THR A 506 -20.16 7.27 -41.77
N ASP A 507 -19.72 6.28 -42.55
CA ASP A 507 -19.37 6.46 -43.96
C ASP A 507 -20.55 6.86 -44.87
N TYR A 508 -21.79 6.54 -44.50
CA TYR A 508 -22.96 6.98 -45.29
C TYR A 508 -23.13 8.51 -45.32
N ILE A 509 -22.56 9.24 -44.34
CA ILE A 509 -22.69 10.70 -44.24
C ILE A 509 -22.04 11.38 -45.46
N LYS A 510 -20.96 10.79 -46.01
CA LYS A 510 -20.28 11.27 -47.22
C LYS A 510 -21.13 11.13 -48.49
N ASN A 511 -22.15 10.28 -48.46
CA ASN A 511 -23.01 9.95 -49.59
C ASN A 511 -24.36 10.69 -49.54
N LEU A 512 -24.54 11.62 -48.59
CA LEU A 512 -25.75 12.44 -48.50
C LEU A 512 -25.74 13.53 -49.60
N PRO A 513 -26.88 13.81 -50.25
CA PRO A 513 -26.97 14.84 -51.28
C PRO A 513 -26.73 16.23 -50.68
N MET A 514 -25.89 17.01 -51.35
CA MET A 514 -25.52 18.37 -50.96
C MET A 514 -25.51 19.29 -52.17
N TRP A 515 -26.03 20.51 -52.00
CA TRP A 515 -26.14 21.53 -53.05
C TRP A 515 -26.00 22.94 -52.48
N ARG A 516 -25.86 23.95 -53.35
CA ARG A 516 -25.86 25.37 -52.97
C ARG A 516 -27.28 25.94 -53.07
N PHE A 517 -27.73 26.65 -52.05
CA PHE A 517 -29.02 27.33 -52.10
C PHE A 517 -28.95 28.59 -52.98
N GLN A 518 -29.92 28.76 -53.89
CA GLN A 518 -30.04 29.96 -54.71
C GLN A 518 -31.44 30.55 -54.56
N CYS A 519 -31.53 31.73 -53.95
CA CYS A 519 -32.78 32.47 -53.86
C CYS A 519 -33.14 33.06 -55.23
N LEU A 520 -34.33 32.71 -55.74
CA LEU A 520 -34.96 33.34 -56.90
C LEU A 520 -35.54 34.70 -56.46
N SER A 521 -34.77 35.76 -56.67
CA SER A 521 -35.24 37.13 -56.51
C SER A 521 -36.22 37.48 -57.63
N ALA A 522 -37.46 37.79 -57.29
CA ALA A 522 -38.37 38.46 -58.21
C ALA A 522 -37.85 39.89 -58.50
N HIS A 523 -37.94 40.32 -59.76
CA HIS A 523 -37.54 41.65 -60.21
C HIS A 523 -38.58 42.73 -59.85
N SER A 524 -38.09 43.93 -59.52
CA SER A 524 -38.81 45.20 -59.70
C SER A 524 -37.81 46.39 -59.70
N ASP A 525 -37.14 46.55 -60.84
CA ASP A 525 -36.93 47.76 -61.67
C ASP A 525 -36.84 49.20 -61.08
N GLU A 526 -36.20 50.08 -61.89
CA GLU A 526 -35.90 51.53 -61.80
C GLU A 526 -34.49 51.88 -61.28
N GLU A 527 -33.46 51.98 -62.14
CA GLU A 527 -33.13 53.01 -63.18
C GLU A 527 -32.42 54.28 -62.67
N THR A 528 -31.13 54.31 -63.01
CA THR A 528 -30.15 55.42 -63.21
C THR A 528 -30.61 56.89 -63.22
N LEU A 529 -29.80 57.77 -62.60
CA LEU A 529 -29.22 58.96 -63.27
C LEU A 529 -28.01 59.56 -62.52
N GLU A 530 -27.14 60.27 -63.25
CA GLU A 530 -25.82 60.73 -62.81
C GLU A 530 -25.76 62.21 -62.32
N THR A 531 -24.60 62.58 -61.78
CA THR A 531 -23.92 63.91 -61.79
C THR A 531 -23.95 64.78 -60.52
N PHE A 532 -22.74 65.15 -60.08
CA PHE A 532 -22.34 66.21 -59.12
C PHE A 532 -22.53 67.64 -59.75
N PRO A 533 -22.25 68.82 -59.12
CA PRO A 533 -21.40 69.05 -57.92
C PRO A 533 -21.73 70.24 -56.94
N ASP A 534 -20.89 70.35 -55.89
CA ASP A 534 -20.37 71.52 -55.13
C ASP A 534 -21.24 72.61 -54.44
N SER A 535 -21.05 72.76 -53.11
CA SER A 535 -20.67 73.97 -52.31
C SER A 535 -20.94 73.72 -50.80
N GLU A 536 -19.95 73.61 -49.91
CA GLU A 536 -19.27 74.70 -49.15
C GLU A 536 -20.29 75.70 -48.51
N SER A 537 -20.37 76.04 -47.22
CA SER A 537 -19.46 76.05 -46.05
C SER A 537 -20.31 76.34 -44.76
N ASP A 538 -19.92 76.25 -43.47
CA ASP A 538 -18.69 75.81 -42.76
C ASP A 538 -18.99 75.58 -41.24
N SER A 539 -17.96 75.15 -40.48
CA SER A 539 -17.69 75.31 -39.03
C SER A 539 -18.31 74.31 -38.03
N ASP A 540 -17.61 73.81 -37.00
CA ASP A 540 -16.16 73.84 -36.68
C ASP A 540 -15.80 72.76 -35.64
N SER A 541 -14.49 72.52 -35.47
CA SER A 541 -13.77 71.85 -34.35
C SER A 541 -13.19 70.43 -34.53
N GLU A 542 -11.86 70.45 -34.53
CA GLU A 542 -10.81 69.43 -34.43
C GLU A 542 -10.81 68.61 -33.11
N ASN A 543 -10.02 67.55 -32.82
CA ASN A 543 -9.07 66.71 -33.59
C ASN A 543 -8.82 65.36 -32.84
N LYS A 544 -8.29 64.36 -33.58
CA LYS A 544 -7.42 63.23 -33.17
C LYS A 544 -7.59 62.45 -31.83
N GLU A 545 -7.94 61.18 -32.01
CA GLU A 545 -7.09 59.99 -31.74
C GLU A 545 -6.31 59.78 -30.42
N VAL A 546 -6.61 58.62 -29.80
CA VAL A 546 -5.67 57.55 -29.37
C VAL A 546 -5.21 57.44 -27.89
N PHE A 547 -5.56 56.26 -27.34
CA PHE A 547 -4.93 55.46 -26.27
C PHE A 547 -5.10 55.80 -24.77
N SER A 548 -5.69 54.81 -24.07
CA SER A 548 -5.05 53.99 -23.02
C SER A 548 -5.56 54.06 -21.57
N SER A 549 -5.44 52.89 -20.92
CA SER A 549 -5.52 52.56 -19.49
C SER A 549 -6.87 52.65 -18.78
N ASP A 550 -7.34 51.46 -18.38
CA ASP A 550 -7.79 51.09 -17.04
C ASP A 550 -8.38 52.16 -16.11
N ARG A 551 -9.55 51.85 -15.54
CA ARG A 551 -9.69 51.91 -14.07
C ARG A 551 -10.80 51.03 -13.51
N GLU A 552 -10.50 50.49 -12.35
CA GLU A 552 -11.41 49.71 -11.50
C GLU A 552 -12.44 50.59 -10.78
N VAL A 553 -13.64 50.03 -10.60
CA VAL A 553 -14.44 49.98 -9.35
C VAL A 553 -14.53 51.23 -8.45
N SER A 554 -15.76 51.77 -8.34
CA SER A 554 -16.55 51.88 -7.08
C SER A 554 -17.89 52.56 -7.42
N GLU A 555 -19.02 51.86 -7.35
CA GLU A 555 -19.96 51.88 -6.21
C GLU A 555 -20.63 53.24 -5.98
N ASP A 556 -21.96 53.33 -6.22
CA ASP A 556 -22.96 53.56 -5.17
C ASP A 556 -24.42 53.56 -5.70
N ASP A 557 -25.30 53.02 -4.84
CA ASP A 557 -26.76 53.21 -4.68
C ASP A 557 -27.82 52.86 -5.78
N GLU A 558 -28.53 51.77 -5.47
CA GLU A 558 -29.94 51.41 -5.77
C GLU A 558 -30.98 52.40 -5.14
N PRO A 559 -32.34 52.17 -5.16
CA PRO A 559 -33.19 51.28 -5.98
C PRO A 559 -34.46 51.98 -6.57
N SER A 560 -35.22 51.29 -7.44
CA SER A 560 -36.71 51.30 -7.37
C SER A 560 -37.41 50.30 -8.31
N THR A 561 -37.80 49.17 -7.72
CA THR A 561 -39.14 48.50 -7.76
C THR A 561 -40.27 49.24 -8.51
N CYS A 562 -41.00 48.65 -9.48
CA CYS A 562 -41.96 47.51 -9.46
C CYS A 562 -43.45 47.91 -9.28
N GLN A 563 -44.27 47.71 -10.33
CA GLN A 563 -45.73 47.43 -10.33
C GLN A 563 -46.21 47.20 -11.78
N GLY A 564 -47.11 46.27 -12.14
CA GLY A 564 -47.82 45.25 -11.36
C GLY A 564 -48.54 44.23 -12.27
N CYS A 565 -49.01 43.10 -11.70
CA CYS A 565 -49.43 41.87 -12.39
C CYS A 565 -50.88 41.85 -12.92
N SER A 566 -51.17 40.90 -13.84
CA SER A 566 -52.37 40.01 -13.94
C SER A 566 -52.18 39.07 -15.15
N GLU A 567 -51.72 37.83 -14.96
CA GLU A 567 -52.51 36.57 -14.85
C GLU A 567 -53.10 36.00 -16.16
N GLY A 568 -52.68 34.75 -16.47
CA GLY A 568 -53.56 33.74 -17.08
C GLY A 568 -53.30 33.29 -18.54
N GLY A 569 -53.05 31.97 -18.72
CA GLY A 569 -53.45 31.24 -19.94
C GLY A 569 -52.32 30.70 -20.82
N VAL A 570 -52.37 29.40 -21.11
CA VAL A 570 -51.52 28.67 -22.08
C VAL A 570 -52.26 28.58 -23.42
N ASP A 571 -51.60 28.80 -24.57
CA ASP A 571 -51.64 27.90 -25.75
C ASP A 571 -51.04 28.47 -27.05
N ALA A 572 -50.51 27.54 -27.86
CA ALA A 572 -50.33 27.56 -29.33
C ALA A 572 -49.59 28.72 -30.03
N CYS A 573 -48.35 28.45 -30.49
CA CYS A 573 -47.68 29.24 -31.53
C CYS A 573 -48.38 29.09 -32.90
N SER A 574 -48.85 30.20 -33.48
CA SER A 574 -49.39 30.26 -34.84
C SER A 574 -48.35 30.75 -35.86
N CYS A 575 -47.98 29.89 -36.83
CA CYS A 575 -47.19 30.30 -38.00
C CYS A 575 -47.77 29.70 -39.29
N ALA A 576 -48.70 30.41 -39.94
CA ALA A 576 -49.13 30.10 -41.30
C ALA A 576 -49.83 31.28 -41.99
N SER A 577 -49.10 32.09 -42.76
CA SER A 577 -49.60 32.68 -44.02
C SER A 577 -48.50 33.43 -44.78
N HIS A 578 -48.00 32.85 -45.86
CA HIS A 578 -48.19 33.43 -47.20
C HIS A 578 -47.92 32.35 -48.27
N SER A 579 -48.92 32.12 -49.10
CA SER A 579 -48.97 31.04 -50.11
C SER A 579 -48.56 31.53 -51.50
N CYS A 580 -47.91 30.66 -52.27
CA CYS A 580 -47.84 30.77 -53.74
C CYS A 580 -48.26 29.44 -54.39
N HIS A 581 -48.80 29.54 -55.61
CA HIS A 581 -49.71 28.55 -56.18
C HIS A 581 -49.06 27.35 -56.87
N HIS A 582 -49.87 26.29 -56.98
CA HIS A 582 -49.64 25.08 -57.77
C HIS A 582 -50.27 25.25 -59.16
N GLU A 583 -49.69 24.65 -60.21
CA GLU A 583 -50.42 24.10 -61.38
C GLU A 583 -49.63 22.88 -61.92
N PRO A 584 -50.24 21.93 -62.67
CA PRO A 584 -49.74 20.57 -62.80
C PRO A 584 -49.12 20.22 -64.16
N TRP A 585 -48.22 19.23 -64.20
CA TRP A 585 -47.86 18.54 -65.46
C TRP A 585 -47.51 17.04 -65.25
N GLU A 586 -47.48 16.29 -66.35
CA GLU A 586 -47.94 14.90 -66.39
C GLU A 586 -46.90 13.79 -66.14
N ARG A 587 -47.41 12.61 -65.75
CA ARG A 587 -46.67 11.34 -65.68
C ARG A 587 -46.20 10.86 -67.06
N LYS A 588 -44.91 10.59 -67.21
CA LYS A 588 -44.39 9.64 -68.21
C LYS A 588 -43.30 8.74 -67.64
N ALA A 589 -43.61 7.46 -67.48
CA ALA A 589 -42.67 6.44 -67.05
C ALA A 589 -41.76 6.00 -68.23
N ARG A 590 -40.46 5.90 -67.99
CA ARG A 590 -39.52 5.13 -68.84
C ARG A 590 -38.49 4.38 -67.98
N SER A 591 -37.95 3.33 -68.57
CA SER A 591 -37.35 2.15 -67.92
C SER A 591 -35.82 2.20 -67.77
N TYR A 592 -35.30 1.32 -66.91
CA TYR A 592 -33.89 0.92 -66.79
C TYR A 592 -33.22 0.61 -68.15
N SER A 593 -31.94 1.02 -68.34
CA SER A 593 -30.78 0.08 -68.29
C SER A 593 -29.40 0.71 -68.61
N SER A 594 -28.35 0.18 -67.94
CA SER A 594 -26.94 -0.02 -68.36
C SER A 594 -25.95 1.15 -68.63
N HIS A 595 -24.87 1.16 -67.81
CA HIS A 595 -23.45 1.55 -68.00
C HIS A 595 -22.99 2.22 -69.33
N SER A 596 -22.10 3.23 -69.37
CA SER A 596 -20.76 3.27 -68.74
C SER A 596 -20.02 4.64 -68.81
N SER A 597 -19.04 4.83 -67.91
CA SER A 597 -17.80 5.65 -68.00
C SER A 597 -17.81 7.17 -68.33
N ALA A 598 -17.40 7.93 -67.31
CA ALA A 598 -16.45 9.07 -67.34
C ALA A 598 -16.73 10.30 -68.21
N GLY A 599 -17.20 11.36 -67.55
CA GLY A 599 -17.07 12.76 -67.96
C GLY A 599 -17.48 13.65 -66.79
N ASP A 600 -16.55 14.45 -66.25
CA ASP A 600 -16.86 15.40 -65.17
C ASP A 600 -17.74 16.53 -65.70
N LEU A 601 -19.04 16.40 -65.42
CA LEU A 601 -20.01 17.47 -65.49
C LEU A 601 -20.51 17.68 -64.06
N GLU A 602 -20.18 18.82 -63.45
CA GLU A 602 -20.87 19.25 -62.23
C GLU A 602 -22.38 19.23 -62.52
N PRO A 603 -23.20 18.57 -61.70
CA PRO A 603 -24.64 18.70 -61.82
C PRO A 603 -24.99 20.16 -61.49
N ASP A 604 -25.72 20.82 -62.38
CA ASP A 604 -26.22 22.18 -62.13
C ASP A 604 -27.30 22.13 -61.05
N TRP A 605 -26.88 22.24 -59.79
CA TRP A 605 -27.74 22.17 -58.61
C TRP A 605 -28.52 23.47 -58.33
N SER A 606 -28.80 24.28 -59.38
CA SER A 606 -29.60 25.50 -59.30
C SER A 606 -31.08 25.27 -58.95
N ALA A 607 -31.53 24.01 -58.88
CA ALA A 607 -32.90 23.61 -58.56
C ALA A 607 -32.99 22.71 -57.31
N TRP A 608 -34.07 22.85 -56.54
CA TRP A 608 -34.31 22.03 -55.34
C TRP A 608 -34.52 20.55 -55.74
N PRO A 609 -33.85 19.57 -55.09
CA PRO A 609 -33.98 18.17 -55.49
C PRO A 609 -35.40 17.63 -55.27
N SER A 610 -35.95 16.89 -56.23
CA SER A 610 -37.33 16.40 -56.20
C SER A 610 -37.66 15.44 -55.04
N ASP A 611 -36.64 14.82 -54.44
CA ASP A 611 -36.75 13.94 -53.27
C ASP A 611 -36.71 14.70 -51.93
N MET A 612 -36.64 16.04 -51.95
CA MET A 612 -36.47 16.90 -50.78
C MET A 612 -37.67 17.83 -50.57
N LEU A 613 -38.08 17.97 -49.30
CA LEU A 613 -39.10 18.91 -48.87
C LEU A 613 -38.55 20.33 -48.96
N HIS A 614 -39.36 21.28 -49.42
CA HIS A 614 -38.97 22.69 -49.49
C HIS A 614 -39.04 23.31 -48.10
N CYS A 615 -37.96 23.94 -47.66
CA CYS A 615 -37.85 24.64 -46.38
C CYS A 615 -37.03 25.92 -46.57
N THR A 616 -37.33 26.97 -45.81
CA THR A 616 -36.63 28.27 -45.87
C THR A 616 -35.61 28.48 -44.74
N GLU A 617 -35.70 27.69 -43.68
CA GLU A 617 -34.90 27.80 -42.45
C GLU A 617 -34.27 26.47 -42.03
N CYS A 618 -33.16 26.54 -41.30
CA CYS A 618 -32.47 25.39 -40.74
C CYS A 618 -32.87 25.16 -39.27
N VAL A 619 -33.72 24.18 -39.00
CA VAL A 619 -34.24 23.85 -37.65
C VAL A 619 -33.15 23.54 -36.59
N VAL A 620 -31.88 23.35 -37.00
CA VAL A 620 -30.75 23.11 -36.08
C VAL A 620 -30.08 24.39 -35.58
N CYS A 621 -30.12 25.49 -36.34
CA CYS A 621 -29.61 26.81 -35.91
C CYS A 621 -30.67 27.91 -35.89
N LEU A 622 -31.89 27.63 -36.37
CA LEU A 622 -33.01 28.57 -36.50
C LEU A 622 -32.73 29.77 -37.44
N GLU A 623 -31.75 29.62 -38.34
CA GLU A 623 -31.38 30.64 -39.34
C GLU A 623 -31.97 30.32 -40.72
N ASN A 624 -32.36 31.36 -41.45
CA ASN A 624 -32.80 31.26 -42.85
C ASN A 624 -31.64 30.86 -43.78
N PHE A 625 -31.96 30.11 -44.84
CA PHE A 625 -30.97 29.73 -45.86
C PHE A 625 -30.56 30.95 -46.71
N ALA A 626 -29.29 31.34 -46.67
CA ALA A 626 -28.77 32.43 -47.48
C ALA A 626 -28.25 31.95 -48.85
N LYS A 627 -28.26 32.85 -49.85
CA LYS A 627 -27.81 32.56 -51.22
C LYS A 627 -26.33 32.17 -51.22
N GLY A 628 -26.02 31.00 -51.77
CA GLY A 628 -24.68 30.40 -51.84
C GLY A 628 -24.35 29.39 -50.73
N CYS A 629 -25.18 29.29 -49.68
CA CYS A 629 -24.98 28.35 -48.57
C CYS A 629 -25.06 26.89 -49.02
N LEU A 630 -24.20 26.04 -48.46
CA LEU A 630 -24.21 24.60 -48.69
C LEU A 630 -25.26 23.92 -47.80
N LEU A 631 -26.26 23.32 -48.44
CA LEU A 631 -27.31 22.53 -47.82
C LEU A 631 -27.01 21.04 -47.96
N MET A 632 -27.50 20.24 -47.02
CA MET A 632 -27.42 18.79 -47.04
C MET A 632 -28.80 18.20 -46.70
N GLY A 633 -29.27 17.31 -47.56
CA GLY A 633 -30.56 16.62 -47.42
C GLY A 633 -30.42 15.24 -46.79
N LEU A 634 -31.35 14.87 -45.90
CA LEU A 634 -31.44 13.51 -45.36
C LEU A 634 -32.38 12.61 -46.19
N PRO A 635 -32.23 11.27 -46.16
CA PRO A 635 -33.10 10.33 -46.89
C PRO A 635 -34.59 10.31 -46.46
N CYS A 636 -34.97 11.19 -45.52
CA CYS A 636 -36.34 11.43 -45.10
C CYS A 636 -36.98 12.69 -45.71
N GLY A 637 -36.24 13.42 -46.56
CA GLY A 637 -36.68 14.62 -47.27
C GLY A 637 -36.33 15.95 -46.60
N HIS A 638 -35.95 15.97 -45.32
CA HIS A 638 -35.59 17.22 -44.62
C HIS A 638 -34.19 17.72 -44.96
N VAL A 639 -34.04 19.04 -45.00
CA VAL A 639 -32.85 19.76 -45.46
C VAL A 639 -32.30 20.67 -44.35
N PHE A 640 -30.98 20.75 -44.24
CA PHE A 640 -30.28 21.53 -43.21
C PHE A 640 -29.02 22.17 -43.79
N HIS A 641 -28.45 23.16 -43.09
CA HIS A 641 -27.07 23.60 -43.35
C HIS A 641 -26.09 22.43 -43.17
N GLN A 642 -25.17 22.25 -44.12
CA GLN A 642 -24.19 21.15 -44.13
C GLN A 642 -23.46 21.01 -42.78
N ASN A 643 -22.91 22.11 -42.26
CA ASN A 643 -22.18 22.10 -40.98
C ASN A 643 -23.06 21.75 -39.77
N CYS A 644 -24.32 22.17 -39.77
CA CYS A 644 -25.26 21.91 -38.67
C CYS A 644 -25.61 20.42 -38.59
N ILE A 645 -25.97 19.80 -39.73
CA ILE A 645 -26.32 18.37 -39.73
C ILE A 645 -25.09 17.46 -39.60
N MET A 646 -23.91 17.86 -40.12
CA MET A 646 -22.67 17.11 -39.85
C MET A 646 -22.33 17.09 -38.35
N LYS A 647 -22.43 18.23 -37.63
CA LYS A 647 -22.24 18.26 -36.17
C LYS A 647 -23.25 17.37 -35.45
N TRP A 648 -24.52 17.39 -35.84
CA TRP A 648 -25.57 16.55 -35.27
C TRP A 648 -25.31 15.05 -35.45
N LEU A 649 -24.97 14.63 -36.67
CA LEU A 649 -24.69 13.21 -36.98
C LEU A 649 -23.36 12.73 -36.39
N ALA A 650 -22.36 13.60 -36.24
CA ALA A 650 -21.09 13.30 -35.57
C ALA A 650 -21.25 13.15 -34.05
N GLY A 651 -22.23 13.81 -33.43
CA GLY A 651 -22.62 13.65 -32.03
C GLY A 651 -23.36 12.34 -31.70
N GLY A 652 -23.22 11.29 -32.52
CA GLY A 652 -23.83 9.97 -32.31
C GLY A 652 -25.34 9.87 -32.62
N ARG A 653 -26.00 10.98 -33.00
CA ARG A 653 -27.44 11.03 -33.24
C ARG A 653 -27.78 10.72 -34.70
N HIS A 654 -27.78 9.44 -35.08
CA HIS A 654 -28.08 8.98 -36.45
C HIS A 654 -29.57 9.03 -36.85
N CYS A 655 -30.23 10.14 -36.52
CA CYS A 655 -31.65 10.39 -36.77
C CYS A 655 -31.88 11.84 -37.20
N CYS A 656 -32.91 12.08 -38.01
CA CYS A 656 -33.29 13.42 -38.45
C CYS A 656 -33.75 14.30 -37.26
N PRO A 657 -33.24 15.53 -37.10
CA PRO A 657 -33.69 16.46 -36.07
C PRO A 657 -35.21 16.69 -36.06
N VAL A 658 -35.83 16.76 -37.24
CA VAL A 658 -37.26 17.09 -37.40
C VAL A 658 -38.16 15.87 -37.16
N CYS A 659 -37.90 14.74 -37.84
CA CYS A 659 -38.82 13.59 -37.83
C CYS A 659 -38.28 12.34 -37.14
N ARG A 660 -37.10 12.41 -36.51
CA ARG A 660 -36.39 11.31 -35.80
C ARG A 660 -36.15 10.04 -36.64
N TRP A 661 -36.40 10.09 -37.94
CA TRP A 661 -36.16 8.96 -38.85
C TRP A 661 -34.66 8.69 -39.03
N ALA A 662 -34.28 7.43 -39.13
CA ALA A 662 -32.89 7.00 -39.29
C ALA A 662 -32.23 7.66 -40.53
N SER A 663 -31.13 8.39 -40.33
CA SER A 663 -30.45 9.19 -41.36
C SER A 663 -29.81 8.37 -42.49
N TYR A 664 -29.77 7.05 -42.35
CA TYR A 664 -29.21 6.07 -43.28
C TYR A 664 -30.28 5.18 -43.95
N LYS A 665 -31.58 5.40 -43.70
CA LYS A 665 -32.69 4.67 -44.32
C LYS A 665 -33.61 5.61 -45.09
N LYS A 666 -33.78 5.40 -46.40
CA LYS A 666 -34.74 6.17 -47.22
C LYS A 666 -36.16 5.96 -46.68
N LYS A 667 -36.87 7.05 -46.40
CA LYS A 667 -38.27 7.02 -45.96
C LYS A 667 -39.15 6.84 -47.20
N GLN A 668 -40.04 5.86 -47.20
CA GLN A 668 -41.07 5.78 -48.24
C GLN A 668 -42.11 6.89 -47.99
N PRO A 669 -42.60 7.59 -49.02
CA PRO A 669 -43.64 8.59 -48.86
C PRO A 669 -44.94 7.91 -48.39
N TYR A 670 -45.54 8.44 -47.33
CA TYR A 670 -46.84 7.97 -46.84
C TYR A 670 -47.94 8.42 -47.82
N THR A 671 -48.64 7.45 -48.42
CA THR A 671 -49.92 7.71 -49.08
C THR A 671 -50.98 8.00 -48.00
N HIS A 672 -51.74 9.09 -48.15
CA HIS A 672 -52.86 9.40 -47.25
C HIS A 672 -53.89 8.26 -47.19
N PRO A 673 -54.30 7.80 -45.99
CA PRO A 673 -55.58 7.12 -45.82
C PRO A 673 -56.74 8.10 -46.06
N GLN A 674 -57.79 7.65 -46.74
CA GLN A 674 -59.03 8.43 -46.93
C GLN A 674 -59.80 8.58 -45.59
N PRO A 675 -60.58 9.66 -45.41
CA PRO A 675 -61.31 9.92 -44.16
C PRO A 675 -62.48 8.94 -43.92
N LEU A 676 -62.81 8.73 -42.64
CA LEU A 676 -63.78 7.76 -42.15
C LEU A 676 -65.23 8.04 -42.61
N SER A 677 -65.98 6.98 -42.93
CA SER A 677 -67.45 6.96 -42.84
C SER A 677 -67.90 6.53 -41.44
N SER A 678 -68.82 7.28 -40.85
CA SER A 678 -69.31 7.13 -39.49
C SER A 678 -70.53 6.20 -39.37
N GLU A 679 -70.52 5.27 -38.41
CA GLU A 679 -71.75 4.79 -37.73
C GLU A 679 -71.41 4.11 -36.37
N PRO A 680 -72.18 4.36 -35.29
CA PRO A 680 -72.00 3.74 -33.96
C PRO A 680 -72.86 2.44 -33.78
N PRO A 681 -72.71 1.69 -32.68
CA PRO A 681 -72.70 0.22 -32.74
C PRO A 681 -74.03 -0.49 -32.45
N SER A 682 -74.07 -1.78 -32.84
CA SER A 682 -74.94 -2.84 -32.29
C SER A 682 -74.19 -4.16 -32.21
#